data_AF-A0A5C6CNS4-F1
#
_entry.id   AF-A0A5C6CNS4-F1
#
_cell.length_a   1.000
_cell.length_b   1.000
_cell.length_c   1.000
_cell.angle_alpha   90.00
_cell.angle_beta   90.00
_cell.angle_gamma   90.00
#
_symmetry.space_group_name_H-M   'P 1'
#
loop_
_entity.id
_entity.type
_entity.pdbx_description
1 polymer ?
#
loop_
_entity_poly.entity_id
_entity_poly.type
_entity_poly.pdbx_seq_one_letter_code
_entity_poly.pdbx_strand_id
1 'polypeptide(L)'
;MMKKNGGGTIAFVLLALALLIGAANPAAAQNGFGNDGSVFSDFSLGGLDEASDEPAQWEAKYFPGEGGSQARLDVIVNVNRGWHIYSVTQPAGGPMRTRLAIESPESVKLAGSFTPHEAPLKSVSEIFKGITIEEHGGRVVWSAPISIPDDFREPIAIAVKAQVCKPDGACIPISETLTATFAGESSTTTAMVAAKSDKEAQSVASEQPVAAKPFRDDGYEVQWVAELVPTTVAPGERAMLKLTAKPDAGFHVYQATVDDGDFSTNIVVVEKSGLRFGAPQASSVAVPVDAKLLPGVMFHHGNVTWTIPIEVPRDAQLGERQVAGMVAYQACTDTSCQKPMALTFTSTVTVAKSTSRTKQAAPVTLVSAKRVDVLDAAAETAWVDELEAKPETAQPDGERNRNSTAAAPTDGAMVPDTHASNNAGNNADTSATTQPIVIQDGGEQKRRSFAMVLMFAFLGGVILNFMPCVLPVVGLKVMSFVQQAGADRKRAFLLNFFYAAGILAVFALLTVLALVFSLSWGEQFTYLPVRLGLTLLMFAMALSYLGVWEIPAPGMAGGKVSQDLQKREGYVGAFSKGAFATVLSTPCSGPFLGAIFGLTIALSAAQTTALMMTIGLGMAIPYLLIGIWPKLVAWLPKPGNWMETLKEFLAFLFLATVAFFFNQFSDDHKVPVFVTLIGVWFGCWIIGKVPNWADIEKRLLAWVSGVGIATAIGFMAFQYLGAPPPQQDGVKTIAWEEYSEARLQELHAEGRTVLVDFTAKWCVNCIVNYNVALNTEQTRQVLEELDAVPMLADWTDHNDEIKAKLAELQSRSIPVLAIYPGSNPSQPIVLRDLVSQSSVVDALRQAGASVSDPSVARTPPTNRNPAVLVH
;
A
#
# COMPACT_ATOMS: atom_id res chain seq x y z
N MET A 1 14.23 47.82 24.38
CA MET A 1 13.99 48.69 23.20
C MET A 1 14.89 48.26 22.06
N MET A 2 14.38 47.62 21.02
CA MET A 2 14.74 47.86 19.61
C MET A 2 14.00 46.84 18.72
N LYS A 3 13.48 47.31 17.59
CA LYS A 3 12.59 46.59 16.66
C LYS A 3 13.05 46.95 15.25
N LYS A 4 13.27 45.95 14.37
CA LYS A 4 13.70 45.96 12.94
C LYS A 4 14.86 44.96 12.73
N ASN A 5 15.02 44.25 11.61
CA ASN A 5 14.33 44.24 10.30
C ASN A 5 14.18 42.80 9.78
N GLY A 6 13.07 42.48 9.10
CA GLY A 6 12.89 41.20 8.38
C GLY A 6 11.96 41.24 7.16
N GLY A 7 11.40 42.41 6.80
CA GLY A 7 10.34 42.53 5.78
C GLY A 7 10.79 42.89 4.35
N GLY A 8 12.09 43.08 4.10
CA GLY A 8 12.58 43.64 2.83
C GLY A 8 12.39 42.73 1.62
N THR A 9 12.58 41.42 1.78
CA THR A 9 12.68 40.47 0.67
C THR A 9 11.31 40.09 0.09
N ILE A 10 10.27 40.01 0.92
CA ILE A 10 8.91 39.62 0.51
C ILE A 10 8.21 40.76 -0.24
N ALA A 11 8.44 42.01 0.17
CA ALA A 11 7.87 43.19 -0.49
C ALA A 11 8.32 43.36 -1.95
N PHE A 12 9.58 42.99 -2.26
CA PHE A 12 10.13 43.12 -3.61
C PHE A 12 9.52 42.12 -4.62
N VAL A 13 9.16 40.92 -4.15
CA VAL A 13 8.51 39.89 -4.99
C VAL A 13 7.05 40.26 -5.28
N LEU A 14 6.33 40.80 -4.30
CA LEU A 14 4.93 41.23 -4.47
C LEU A 14 4.80 42.48 -5.36
N LEU A 15 5.73 43.44 -5.25
CA LEU A 15 5.70 44.65 -6.07
C LEU A 15 5.95 44.38 -7.57
N ALA A 16 6.75 43.35 -7.88
CA ALA A 16 7.00 42.92 -9.26
C ALA A 16 5.77 42.29 -9.93
N LEU A 17 4.87 41.64 -9.17
CA LEU A 17 3.62 41.08 -9.68
C LEU A 17 2.55 42.16 -9.93
N ALA A 18 2.51 43.20 -9.10
CA ALA A 18 1.45 44.22 -9.13
C ALA A 18 1.51 45.18 -10.35
N LEU A 19 2.68 45.33 -10.98
CA LEU A 19 2.92 46.34 -12.03
C LEU A 19 2.47 45.94 -13.45
N LEU A 20 1.88 44.76 -13.65
CA LEU A 20 1.52 44.23 -14.98
C LEU A 20 0.05 44.38 -15.39
N ILE A 21 -0.83 44.94 -14.53
CA ILE A 21 -2.30 44.74 -14.65
C ILE A 21 -3.10 46.02 -15.01
N GLY A 22 -2.53 47.22 -14.91
CA GLY A 22 -3.30 48.47 -15.06
C GLY A 22 -3.34 49.07 -16.48
N ALA A 23 -4.47 48.97 -17.20
CA ALA A 23 -5.14 50.09 -17.94
C ALA A 23 -6.27 49.68 -18.92
N ALA A 24 -7.19 50.65 -19.14
CA ALA A 24 -8.02 50.92 -20.35
C ALA A 24 -9.47 50.37 -20.43
N ASN A 25 -10.43 51.27 -20.21
CA ASN A 25 -11.88 51.02 -20.15
C ASN A 25 -12.59 51.04 -21.54
N PRO A 26 -13.73 50.32 -21.77
CA PRO A 26 -14.37 50.06 -23.06
C PRO A 26 -15.89 50.40 -23.07
N ALA A 27 -16.67 49.85 -24.02
CA ALA A 27 -18.14 49.87 -24.02
C ALA A 27 -18.77 48.71 -24.85
N ALA A 28 -19.81 48.05 -24.28
CA ALA A 28 -21.02 47.46 -24.91
C ALA A 28 -20.92 46.42 -26.09
N ALA A 29 -21.76 45.38 -26.24
CA ALA A 29 -22.89 44.85 -25.44
C ALA A 29 -23.39 43.46 -25.96
N GLN A 30 -23.98 42.63 -25.06
CA GLN A 30 -25.13 41.69 -25.23
C GLN A 30 -25.08 40.54 -26.29
N ASN A 31 -25.79 39.39 -26.18
CA ASN A 31 -26.54 38.69 -25.11
C ASN A 31 -26.88 37.24 -25.58
N GLY A 32 -27.23 36.34 -24.64
CA GLY A 32 -28.19 35.24 -24.92
C GLY A 32 -27.71 33.80 -24.68
N PHE A 33 -28.24 33.14 -23.65
CA PHE A 33 -28.21 31.69 -23.46
C PHE A 33 -29.65 31.14 -23.47
N GLY A 34 -29.82 29.93 -24.02
CA GLY A 34 -31.04 29.13 -23.93
C GLY A 34 -30.71 27.76 -23.35
N ASN A 35 -31.65 27.23 -22.55
CA ASN A 35 -31.57 25.92 -21.92
C ASN A 35 -32.03 24.82 -22.90
N ASP A 36 -31.59 23.57 -22.69
CA ASP A 36 -32.42 22.34 -22.69
C ASP A 36 -31.54 21.07 -22.63
N GLY A 37 -32.08 19.98 -22.08
CA GLY A 37 -31.29 18.82 -21.61
C GLY A 37 -31.30 17.58 -22.52
N SER A 38 -30.68 16.51 -22.00
CA SER A 38 -30.49 15.16 -22.58
C SER A 38 -29.51 15.06 -23.78
N VAL A 39 -28.29 14.56 -23.53
CA VAL A 39 -27.22 14.39 -24.55
C VAL A 39 -26.38 13.10 -24.33
N PHE A 40 -26.93 12.06 -23.69
CA PHE A 40 -26.17 10.83 -23.36
C PHE A 40 -26.89 9.51 -23.73
N SER A 41 -27.69 9.50 -24.80
CA SER A 41 -28.26 8.26 -25.36
C SER A 41 -27.42 7.63 -26.49
N ASP A 42 -26.64 8.44 -27.23
CA ASP A 42 -26.21 8.07 -28.60
C ASP A 42 -24.69 7.87 -28.77
N PHE A 43 -23.96 7.43 -27.74
CA PHE A 43 -22.54 7.11 -27.86
C PHE A 43 -22.27 5.59 -27.91
N SER A 44 -22.66 4.97 -29.01
CA SER A 44 -22.30 3.58 -29.35
C SER A 44 -20.92 3.51 -29.99
N LEU A 45 -19.89 3.16 -29.19
CA LEU A 45 -18.55 2.83 -29.68
C LEU A 45 -18.45 1.32 -29.96
N GLY A 46 -18.75 0.92 -31.19
CA GLY A 46 -18.63 -0.48 -31.62
C GLY A 46 -17.17 -0.94 -31.70
N GLY A 47 -16.88 -2.14 -31.17
CA GLY A 47 -15.54 -2.75 -31.26
C GLY A 47 -15.00 -3.38 -29.96
N LEU A 48 -15.84 -3.70 -28.97
CA LEU A 48 -15.44 -4.40 -27.73
C LEU A 48 -16.44 -5.52 -27.39
N ASP A 49 -16.59 -6.51 -28.28
CA ASP A 49 -17.32 -7.75 -28.02
C ASP A 49 -16.36 -8.92 -27.73
N GLU A 50 -15.63 -8.84 -26.62
CA GLU A 50 -15.05 -10.00 -25.94
C GLU A 50 -15.30 -9.86 -24.42
N ALA A 51 -16.28 -10.62 -23.93
CA ALA A 51 -16.61 -10.94 -22.54
C ALA A 51 -16.40 -9.85 -21.46
N SER A 52 -17.50 -9.22 -21.02
CA SER A 52 -17.55 -8.40 -19.81
C SER A 52 -17.23 -9.23 -18.54
N ASP A 53 -16.11 -8.94 -17.91
CA ASP A 53 -15.64 -9.60 -16.67
C ASP A 53 -16.34 -9.03 -15.42
N GLU A 54 -17.68 -8.99 -15.45
CA GLU A 54 -18.50 -8.53 -14.32
C GLU A 54 -18.44 -9.54 -13.15
N PRO A 55 -18.23 -9.08 -11.90
CA PRO A 55 -17.95 -9.97 -10.77
C PRO A 55 -19.12 -10.88 -10.37
N ALA A 56 -20.34 -10.53 -10.79
CA ALA A 56 -21.55 -11.33 -10.61
C ALA A 56 -22.54 -11.06 -11.75
N GLN A 57 -22.99 -12.11 -12.43
CA GLN A 57 -23.98 -12.03 -13.51
C GLN A 57 -25.33 -12.56 -13.03
N TRP A 58 -26.40 -11.81 -13.25
CA TRP A 58 -27.72 -12.07 -12.66
C TRP A 58 -28.77 -12.47 -13.69
N GLU A 59 -29.68 -13.36 -13.28
CA GLU A 59 -30.81 -13.84 -14.06
C GLU A 59 -32.02 -14.01 -13.13
N ALA A 60 -33.23 -13.66 -13.59
CA ALA A 60 -34.44 -13.87 -12.80
C ALA A 60 -35.57 -14.48 -13.64
N LYS A 61 -36.30 -15.43 -13.05
CA LYS A 61 -37.33 -16.23 -13.71
C LYS A 61 -38.45 -16.57 -12.75
N TYR A 62 -39.69 -16.60 -13.21
CA TYR A 62 -40.82 -17.08 -12.40
C TYR A 62 -41.63 -18.16 -13.09
N PHE A 63 -42.19 -19.05 -12.27
CA PHE A 63 -42.89 -20.26 -12.69
C PHE A 63 -44.27 -20.30 -12.02
N PRO A 64 -45.40 -20.31 -12.76
CA PRO A 64 -46.72 -20.52 -12.17
C PRO A 64 -46.82 -21.88 -11.47
N GLY A 65 -47.53 -21.89 -10.34
CA GLY A 65 -47.90 -23.11 -9.62
C GLY A 65 -49.25 -23.66 -10.07
N GLU A 66 -49.52 -24.92 -9.73
CA GLU A 66 -50.79 -25.60 -9.98
C GLU A 66 -51.92 -24.92 -9.19
N GLY A 67 -52.67 -24.02 -9.86
CA GLY A 67 -53.75 -23.23 -9.24
C GLY A 67 -53.80 -21.75 -9.57
N GLY A 68 -52.93 -21.24 -10.46
CA GLY A 68 -53.04 -19.90 -11.08
C GLY A 68 -52.59 -18.72 -10.19
N SER A 69 -53.04 -18.68 -8.94
CA SER A 69 -52.85 -17.55 -8.01
C SER A 69 -51.53 -17.53 -7.22
N GLN A 70 -50.72 -18.59 -7.34
CA GLN A 70 -49.40 -18.71 -6.71
C GLN A 70 -48.35 -19.10 -7.75
N ALA A 71 -47.14 -18.56 -7.59
CA ALA A 71 -45.99 -18.86 -8.44
C ALA A 71 -44.69 -18.90 -7.61
N ARG A 72 -43.63 -19.48 -8.16
CA ARG A 72 -42.28 -19.51 -7.60
C ARG A 72 -41.41 -18.53 -8.37
N LEU A 73 -40.76 -17.60 -7.67
CA LEU A 73 -39.82 -16.65 -8.24
C LEU A 73 -38.39 -17.05 -7.88
N ASP A 74 -37.55 -17.23 -8.89
CA ASP A 74 -36.13 -17.53 -8.78
C ASP A 74 -35.29 -16.32 -9.17
N VAL A 75 -34.36 -15.96 -8.30
CA VAL A 75 -33.25 -15.05 -8.59
C VAL A 75 -31.96 -15.86 -8.56
N ILE A 76 -31.23 -15.81 -9.66
CA ILE A 76 -30.02 -16.58 -9.92
C ILE A 76 -28.88 -15.60 -10.06
N VAL A 77 -27.75 -15.88 -9.40
CA VAL A 77 -26.49 -15.15 -9.60
C VAL A 77 -25.38 -16.14 -9.92
N ASN A 78 -24.56 -15.84 -10.91
CA ASN A 78 -23.32 -16.54 -11.18
C ASN A 78 -22.18 -15.60 -10.74
N VAL A 79 -21.59 -15.90 -9.58
CA VAL A 79 -20.47 -15.16 -9.01
C VAL A 79 -19.17 -15.65 -9.64
N ASN A 80 -18.35 -14.74 -10.15
CA ASN A 80 -17.09 -15.09 -10.83
C ASN A 80 -16.07 -15.71 -9.84
N ARG A 81 -15.13 -16.50 -10.38
CA ARG A 81 -14.09 -17.16 -9.57
C ARG A 81 -13.28 -16.13 -8.77
N GLY A 82 -13.02 -16.44 -7.50
CA GLY A 82 -12.33 -15.54 -6.58
C GLY A 82 -13.22 -14.47 -5.93
N TRP A 83 -14.52 -14.48 -6.18
CA TRP A 83 -15.52 -13.65 -5.50
C TRP A 83 -16.52 -14.50 -4.73
N HIS A 84 -17.12 -13.91 -3.69
CA HIS A 84 -18.23 -14.45 -2.93
C HIS A 84 -19.33 -13.40 -2.72
N ILE A 85 -20.54 -13.86 -2.43
CA ILE A 85 -21.72 -13.01 -2.14
C ILE A 85 -22.34 -13.41 -0.80
N TYR A 86 -22.79 -12.43 -0.01
CA TYR A 86 -23.41 -12.71 1.29
C TYR A 86 -24.86 -13.19 1.16
N SER A 87 -25.24 -14.17 1.98
CA SER A 87 -26.56 -14.78 1.97
C SER A 87 -27.69 -13.78 2.26
N VAL A 88 -28.90 -14.10 1.76
CA VAL A 88 -30.15 -13.45 2.17
C VAL A 88 -30.47 -13.67 3.66
N THR A 89 -29.92 -14.73 4.27
CA THR A 89 -30.09 -15.07 5.70
C THR A 89 -29.04 -14.46 6.64
N GLN A 90 -28.03 -13.75 6.10
CA GLN A 90 -26.91 -13.18 6.87
C GLN A 90 -27.39 -12.39 8.11
N PRO A 91 -26.91 -12.77 9.33
CA PRO A 91 -27.21 -12.07 10.59
C PRO A 91 -26.89 -10.56 10.58
N ALA A 92 -27.70 -9.80 11.32
CA ALA A 92 -27.53 -8.36 11.48
C ALA A 92 -26.26 -8.03 12.30
N GLY A 93 -25.57 -6.96 11.91
CA GLY A 93 -24.28 -6.54 12.49
C GLY A 93 -23.05 -7.05 11.75
N GLY A 94 -23.21 -8.05 10.87
CA GLY A 94 -22.18 -8.50 9.92
C GLY A 94 -22.16 -7.71 8.61
N PRO A 95 -21.56 -8.27 7.54
CA PRO A 95 -21.54 -7.69 6.19
C PRO A 95 -22.94 -7.42 5.60
N MET A 96 -23.00 -6.70 4.47
CA MET A 96 -24.28 -6.35 3.86
C MET A 96 -24.97 -7.58 3.25
N ARG A 97 -25.97 -8.11 3.98
CA ARG A 97 -26.84 -9.20 3.50
C ARG A 97 -27.47 -8.86 2.15
N THR A 98 -27.58 -9.86 1.28
CA THR A 98 -28.35 -9.73 0.03
C THR A 98 -29.82 -9.49 0.36
N ARG A 99 -30.43 -8.49 -0.29
CA ARG A 99 -31.84 -8.15 -0.20
C ARG A 99 -32.44 -8.18 -1.60
N LEU A 100 -33.53 -8.93 -1.74
CA LEU A 100 -34.31 -9.07 -2.95
C LEU A 100 -35.73 -8.59 -2.65
N ALA A 101 -36.26 -7.68 -3.47
CA ALA A 101 -37.60 -7.13 -3.29
C ALA A 101 -38.27 -6.93 -4.65
N ILE A 102 -39.58 -7.18 -4.73
CA ILE A 102 -40.37 -6.89 -5.93
C ILE A 102 -40.64 -5.39 -5.95
N GLU A 103 -40.27 -4.73 -7.04
CA GLU A 103 -40.43 -3.29 -7.26
C GLU A 103 -41.69 -2.97 -8.07
N SER A 104 -42.01 -3.80 -9.08
CA SER A 104 -43.25 -3.71 -9.85
C SER A 104 -43.58 -5.03 -10.57
N PRO A 105 -44.84 -5.28 -10.98
CA PRO A 105 -46.04 -4.48 -10.68
C PRO A 105 -46.60 -4.75 -9.27
N GLU A 106 -47.33 -3.79 -8.69
CA GLU A 106 -47.94 -3.90 -7.34
C GLU A 106 -48.95 -5.05 -7.18
N SER A 107 -49.43 -5.60 -8.31
CA SER A 107 -50.29 -6.77 -8.38
C SER A 107 -49.58 -8.07 -7.97
N VAL A 108 -48.25 -8.10 -8.01
CA VAL A 108 -47.44 -9.25 -7.59
C VAL A 108 -46.85 -9.01 -6.21
N LYS A 109 -47.02 -9.96 -5.28
CA LYS A 109 -46.56 -9.83 -3.89
C LYS A 109 -45.79 -11.06 -3.43
N LEU A 110 -44.73 -10.86 -2.65
CA LEU A 110 -44.03 -11.94 -1.97
C LEU A 110 -44.98 -12.61 -0.96
N ALA A 111 -45.21 -13.91 -1.12
CA ALA A 111 -45.97 -14.75 -0.20
C ALA A 111 -45.06 -15.39 0.88
N GLY A 112 -43.74 -15.27 0.73
CA GLY A 112 -42.73 -15.75 1.67
C GLY A 112 -41.37 -15.10 1.43
N SER A 113 -40.42 -15.36 2.32
CA SER A 113 -39.03 -14.90 2.18
C SER A 113 -38.28 -15.69 1.12
N PHE A 114 -37.28 -15.06 0.50
CA PHE A 114 -36.30 -15.77 -0.33
C PHE A 114 -35.49 -16.76 0.52
N THR A 115 -35.33 -17.99 0.02
CA THR A 115 -34.50 -19.04 0.60
C THR A 115 -33.47 -19.51 -0.43
N PRO A 116 -32.19 -19.73 -0.04
CA PRO A 116 -31.19 -20.30 -0.93
C PRO A 116 -31.45 -21.79 -1.15
N HIS A 117 -31.17 -22.30 -2.35
CA HIS A 117 -31.24 -23.74 -2.65
C HIS A 117 -30.11 -24.53 -1.97
N GLU A 118 -28.93 -23.92 -1.86
CA GLU A 118 -27.76 -24.50 -1.20
C GLU A 118 -27.49 -23.77 0.12
N ALA A 119 -26.97 -24.47 1.13
CA ALA A 119 -26.62 -23.82 2.39
C ALA A 119 -25.39 -22.91 2.21
N PRO A 120 -25.37 -21.69 2.79
CA PRO A 120 -24.18 -20.84 2.76
C PRO A 120 -23.03 -21.46 3.56
N LEU A 121 -21.81 -21.21 3.08
CA LEU A 121 -20.59 -21.41 3.87
C LEU A 121 -20.63 -20.49 5.08
N LYS A 122 -20.34 -21.01 6.27
CA LYS A 122 -20.41 -20.25 7.52
C LYS A 122 -19.03 -20.10 8.14
N SER A 123 -18.63 -18.87 8.39
CA SER A 123 -17.39 -18.51 9.08
C SER A 123 -17.70 -17.55 10.23
N VAL A 124 -16.82 -17.43 11.23
CA VAL A 124 -16.97 -16.44 12.31
C VAL A 124 -15.97 -15.33 12.08
N SER A 125 -16.43 -14.08 12.08
CA SER A 125 -15.57 -12.93 11.78
C SER A 125 -15.28 -12.07 13.00
N GLU A 126 -13.99 -11.97 13.30
CA GLU A 126 -13.45 -11.07 14.34
C GLU A 126 -13.64 -9.59 13.96
N ILE A 127 -13.56 -9.25 12.66
CA ILE A 127 -13.84 -7.90 12.13
C ILE A 127 -15.27 -7.45 12.49
N PHE A 128 -16.23 -8.39 12.46
CA PHE A 128 -17.62 -8.16 12.87
C PHE A 128 -17.91 -8.69 14.28
N LYS A 129 -16.93 -8.63 15.20
CA LYS A 129 -17.09 -8.93 16.64
C LYS A 129 -17.67 -10.32 16.95
N GLY A 130 -17.25 -11.34 16.21
CA GLY A 130 -17.66 -12.73 16.42
C GLY A 130 -19.01 -13.10 15.76
N ILE A 131 -19.52 -12.27 14.86
CA ILE A 131 -20.73 -12.58 14.09
C ILE A 131 -20.43 -13.66 13.04
N THR A 132 -21.36 -14.61 12.89
CA THR A 132 -21.34 -15.58 11.79
C THR A 132 -21.60 -14.88 10.46
N ILE A 133 -20.63 -14.97 9.55
CA ILE A 133 -20.79 -14.61 8.15
C ILE A 133 -21.31 -15.84 7.38
N GLU A 134 -22.25 -15.61 6.47
CA GLU A 134 -22.88 -16.60 5.60
C GLU A 134 -22.62 -16.23 4.13
N GLU A 135 -21.79 -17.01 3.44
CA GLU A 135 -21.26 -16.70 2.10
C GLU A 135 -21.64 -17.77 1.07
N HIS A 136 -21.77 -17.36 -0.19
CA HIS A 136 -21.89 -18.27 -1.33
C HIS A 136 -20.88 -17.89 -2.43
N GLY A 137 -20.39 -18.88 -3.18
CA GLY A 137 -19.57 -18.68 -4.37
C GLY A 137 -20.11 -19.48 -5.55
N GLY A 138 -19.73 -19.09 -6.78
CA GLY A 138 -20.24 -19.74 -7.99
C GLY A 138 -21.71 -19.43 -8.27
N ARG A 139 -22.49 -20.44 -8.72
CA ARG A 139 -23.89 -20.25 -9.09
C ARG A 139 -24.80 -20.43 -7.87
N VAL A 140 -25.52 -19.37 -7.51
CA VAL A 140 -26.46 -19.35 -6.38
C VAL A 140 -27.88 -19.13 -6.89
N VAL A 141 -28.85 -19.85 -6.33
CA VAL A 141 -30.28 -19.68 -6.62
C VAL A 141 -31.02 -19.37 -5.32
N TRP A 142 -31.76 -18.27 -5.31
CA TRP A 142 -32.70 -17.91 -4.25
C TRP A 142 -34.13 -17.97 -4.78
N SER A 143 -34.99 -18.77 -4.15
CA SER A 143 -36.42 -18.85 -4.50
C SER A 143 -37.29 -18.21 -3.43
N ALA A 144 -38.37 -17.54 -3.86
CA ALA A 144 -39.48 -17.13 -2.99
C ALA A 144 -40.83 -17.51 -3.62
N PRO A 145 -41.84 -17.90 -2.82
CA PRO A 145 -43.21 -17.98 -3.31
C PRO A 145 -43.77 -16.56 -3.47
N ILE A 146 -44.48 -16.34 -4.58
CA ILE A 146 -45.15 -15.08 -4.92
C ILE A 146 -46.64 -15.35 -5.21
N SER A 147 -47.48 -14.38 -4.89
CA SER A 147 -48.86 -14.33 -5.37
C SER A 147 -48.92 -13.49 -6.63
N ILE A 148 -49.53 -14.03 -7.67
CA ILE A 148 -49.73 -13.40 -8.98
C ILE A 148 -51.24 -13.39 -9.32
N PRO A 149 -51.72 -12.45 -10.15
CA PRO A 149 -53.05 -12.55 -10.76
C PRO A 149 -53.17 -13.81 -11.64
N ASP A 150 -54.41 -14.28 -11.84
CA ASP A 150 -54.69 -15.35 -12.79
C ASP A 150 -54.24 -14.95 -14.21
N ASP A 151 -53.70 -15.92 -14.97
CA ASP A 151 -53.11 -15.73 -16.30
C ASP A 151 -51.99 -14.68 -16.44
N PHE A 152 -51.38 -14.24 -15.32
CA PHE A 152 -50.28 -13.26 -15.33
C PHE A 152 -49.03 -13.78 -16.05
N ARG A 153 -48.60 -13.03 -17.07
CA ARG A 153 -47.44 -13.33 -17.94
C ARG A 153 -46.49 -12.13 -18.14
N GLU A 154 -46.71 -11.04 -17.42
CA GLU A 154 -45.91 -9.82 -17.53
C GLU A 154 -44.54 -9.96 -16.84
N PRO A 155 -43.53 -9.18 -17.23
CA PRO A 155 -42.26 -9.13 -16.52
C PRO A 155 -42.41 -8.58 -15.09
N ILE A 156 -41.65 -9.11 -14.15
CA ILE A 156 -41.61 -8.64 -12.74
C ILE A 156 -40.27 -7.94 -12.50
N ALA A 157 -40.29 -6.68 -12.08
CA ALA A 157 -39.09 -5.94 -11.70
C ALA A 157 -38.68 -6.28 -10.26
N ILE A 158 -37.40 -6.60 -10.05
CA ILE A 158 -36.86 -7.05 -8.76
C ILE A 158 -35.64 -6.19 -8.41
N ALA A 159 -35.78 -5.37 -7.39
CA ALA A 159 -34.66 -4.62 -6.83
C ALA A 159 -33.73 -5.56 -6.05
N VAL A 160 -32.46 -5.59 -6.46
CA VAL A 160 -31.36 -6.31 -5.82
C VAL A 160 -30.50 -5.31 -5.06
N LYS A 161 -30.23 -5.58 -3.79
CA LYS A 161 -29.19 -4.90 -3.02
C LYS A 161 -28.30 -5.95 -2.37
N ALA A 162 -27.09 -6.11 -2.89
CA ALA A 162 -26.15 -7.12 -2.46
C ALA A 162 -24.74 -6.53 -2.30
N GLN A 163 -23.81 -7.34 -1.82
CA GLN A 163 -22.40 -7.00 -1.75
C GLN A 163 -21.60 -8.24 -2.16
N VAL A 164 -20.78 -8.10 -3.19
CA VAL A 164 -19.83 -9.13 -3.63
C VAL A 164 -18.44 -8.73 -3.15
N CYS A 165 -17.69 -9.68 -2.61
CA CYS A 165 -16.38 -9.43 -2.04
C CYS A 165 -15.36 -10.43 -2.57
N LYS A 166 -14.09 -10.04 -2.56
CA LYS A 166 -12.95 -10.93 -2.66
C LYS A 166 -12.47 -11.35 -1.26
N PRO A 167 -11.77 -12.49 -1.13
CA PRO A 167 -11.09 -12.89 0.11
C PRO A 167 -9.98 -11.94 0.60
N ASP A 168 -9.58 -10.94 -0.20
CA ASP A 168 -8.63 -9.89 0.19
C ASP A 168 -9.30 -8.67 0.88
N GLY A 169 -10.64 -8.68 1.01
CA GLY A 169 -11.43 -7.60 1.62
C GLY A 169 -11.93 -6.55 0.64
N ALA A 170 -11.59 -6.62 -0.65
CA ALA A 170 -12.15 -5.74 -1.66
C ALA A 170 -13.63 -6.10 -1.94
N CYS A 171 -14.55 -5.21 -1.57
CA CYS A 171 -16.00 -5.41 -1.70
C CYS A 171 -16.66 -4.38 -2.63
N ILE A 172 -17.51 -4.85 -3.53
CA ILE A 172 -18.32 -4.04 -4.45
C ILE A 172 -19.79 -4.17 -4.05
N PRO A 173 -20.49 -3.07 -3.69
CA PRO A 173 -21.94 -3.09 -3.49
C PRO A 173 -22.66 -3.15 -4.85
N ILE A 174 -23.64 -4.04 -4.96
CA ILE A 174 -24.51 -4.19 -6.12
C ILE A 174 -25.87 -3.58 -5.78
N SER A 175 -26.38 -2.70 -6.64
CA SER A 175 -27.70 -2.08 -6.52
C SER A 175 -28.32 -1.89 -7.90
N GLU A 176 -29.15 -2.84 -8.32
CA GLU A 176 -29.71 -2.93 -9.67
C GLU A 176 -31.16 -3.46 -9.64
N THR A 177 -31.88 -3.32 -10.75
CA THR A 177 -33.24 -3.86 -10.90
C THR A 177 -33.26 -4.90 -12.01
N LEU A 178 -33.46 -6.17 -11.62
CA LEU A 178 -33.59 -7.30 -12.54
C LEU A 178 -35.00 -7.39 -13.10
N THR A 179 -35.12 -7.96 -14.30
CA THR A 179 -36.42 -8.27 -14.92
C THR A 179 -36.65 -9.78 -14.94
N ALA A 180 -37.54 -10.27 -14.07
CA ALA A 180 -37.93 -11.67 -14.05
C ALA A 180 -38.88 -12.00 -15.21
N THR A 181 -38.52 -13.04 -15.97
CA THR A 181 -39.27 -13.51 -17.13
C THR A 181 -40.12 -14.75 -16.80
N PHE A 182 -41.26 -14.90 -17.50
CA PHE A 182 -42.12 -16.08 -17.38
C PHE A 182 -41.41 -17.31 -17.96
N ALA A 183 -41.18 -18.33 -17.13
CA ALA A 183 -40.37 -19.51 -17.48
C ALA A 183 -41.18 -20.79 -17.76
N GLY A 184 -42.51 -20.74 -17.68
CA GLY A 184 -43.40 -21.90 -17.93
C GLY A 184 -43.71 -22.74 -16.68
N GLU A 185 -44.52 -23.78 -16.85
CA GLU A 185 -44.97 -24.67 -15.76
C GLU A 185 -43.79 -25.46 -15.15
N SER A 186 -43.69 -25.44 -13.81
CA SER A 186 -42.57 -26.07 -13.08
C SER A 186 -42.76 -27.57 -12.89
N SER A 187 -42.22 -28.39 -13.80
CA SER A 187 -42.17 -29.86 -13.67
C SER A 187 -41.15 -30.34 -12.60
N THR A 188 -41.32 -29.95 -11.34
CA THR A 188 -40.93 -30.74 -10.15
C THR A 188 -41.44 -30.10 -8.86
N THR A 189 -42.33 -30.80 -8.16
CA THR A 189 -42.63 -30.61 -6.72
C THR A 189 -42.42 -31.97 -6.03
N THR A 190 -42.12 -31.97 -4.73
CA THR A 190 -41.75 -33.13 -3.86
C THR A 190 -40.23 -33.37 -3.81
N ALA A 191 -39.55 -33.34 -2.65
CA ALA A 191 -40.01 -33.37 -1.26
C ALA A 191 -39.17 -32.50 -0.31
N MET A 192 -39.80 -32.05 0.79
CA MET A 192 -39.11 -31.79 2.05
C MET A 192 -39.96 -32.34 3.21
N VAL A 193 -39.30 -32.94 4.22
CA VAL A 193 -39.81 -33.33 5.54
C VAL A 193 -40.83 -34.49 5.65
N ALA A 194 -40.35 -35.68 6.03
CA ALA A 194 -40.98 -36.59 7.01
C ALA A 194 -39.95 -37.60 7.56
N ALA A 195 -40.17 -38.15 8.76
CA ALA A 195 -39.17 -38.89 9.54
C ALA A 195 -39.34 -40.44 9.54
N LYS A 196 -38.40 -41.15 10.21
CA LYS A 196 -38.32 -42.61 10.51
C LYS A 196 -37.83 -43.52 9.36
N SER A 197 -37.24 -44.69 9.61
CA SER A 197 -36.44 -45.25 10.74
C SER A 197 -35.84 -46.58 10.25
N ASP A 198 -34.69 -46.96 10.80
CA ASP A 198 -34.16 -48.34 10.92
C ASP A 198 -33.86 -49.21 9.67
N LYS A 199 -32.63 -49.78 9.69
CA LYS A 199 -32.28 -51.16 9.26
C LYS A 199 -32.35 -51.51 7.74
N GLU A 200 -31.48 -52.37 7.18
CA GLU A 200 -30.22 -53.00 7.62
C GLU A 200 -29.47 -53.58 6.39
N ALA A 201 -28.20 -53.94 6.56
CA ALA A 201 -27.47 -54.98 5.79
C ALA A 201 -27.18 -54.81 4.27
N GLN A 202 -25.90 -54.50 4.00
CA GLN A 202 -24.98 -55.27 3.14
C GLN A 202 -25.31 -55.58 1.66
N SER A 203 -24.44 -55.09 0.77
CA SER A 203 -23.81 -55.94 -0.25
C SER A 203 -22.35 -55.53 -0.47
N VAL A 204 -21.42 -56.45 -0.23
CA VAL A 204 -19.96 -56.27 -0.40
C VAL A 204 -19.56 -56.45 -1.87
N ALA A 205 -18.70 -55.56 -2.40
CA ALA A 205 -17.94 -55.83 -3.62
C ALA A 205 -16.60 -55.08 -3.70
N SER A 206 -15.52 -55.81 -3.36
CA SER A 206 -14.12 -55.67 -3.83
C SER A 206 -13.33 -54.36 -3.60
N GLU A 207 -12.19 -54.52 -2.92
CA GLU A 207 -11.17 -53.52 -2.64
C GLU A 207 -10.33 -53.11 -3.87
N GLN A 208 -9.92 -51.84 -3.91
CA GLN A 208 -8.61 -51.40 -4.41
C GLN A 208 -7.96 -50.50 -3.36
N PRO A 209 -6.61 -50.46 -3.26
CA PRO A 209 -5.95 -49.64 -2.25
C PRO A 209 -6.19 -48.15 -2.53
N VAL A 210 -6.87 -47.48 -1.60
CA VAL A 210 -7.21 -46.06 -1.69
C VAL A 210 -5.92 -45.24 -1.57
N ALA A 211 -5.42 -44.75 -2.71
CA ALA A 211 -4.35 -43.77 -2.73
C ALA A 211 -4.79 -42.50 -1.98
N ALA A 212 -3.90 -41.92 -1.17
CA ALA A 212 -4.19 -40.68 -0.45
C ALA A 212 -4.59 -39.58 -1.44
N LYS A 213 -5.81 -39.03 -1.27
CA LYS A 213 -6.34 -38.00 -2.17
C LYS A 213 -5.50 -36.73 -1.99
N PRO A 214 -4.90 -36.18 -3.07
CA PRO A 214 -4.09 -34.98 -2.95
C PRO A 214 -4.96 -33.77 -2.57
N PHE A 215 -4.41 -32.91 -1.72
CA PHE A 215 -4.96 -31.62 -1.34
C PHE A 215 -4.22 -30.51 -2.10
N ARG A 216 -4.92 -29.47 -2.51
CA ARG A 216 -4.36 -28.27 -3.14
C ARG A 216 -5.35 -27.14 -2.91
N ASP A 217 -4.90 -26.03 -2.34
CA ASP A 217 -5.71 -24.83 -2.21
C ASP A 217 -6.02 -24.25 -3.61
N ASP A 218 -7.22 -23.68 -3.79
CA ASP A 218 -7.70 -23.21 -5.09
C ASP A 218 -6.77 -22.14 -5.70
N GLY A 219 -6.12 -22.49 -6.80
CA GLY A 219 -5.17 -21.61 -7.51
C GLY A 219 -3.76 -21.53 -6.92
N TYR A 220 -3.40 -22.39 -5.96
CA TYR A 220 -2.06 -22.42 -5.39
C TYR A 220 -1.12 -23.38 -6.12
N GLU A 221 0.19 -23.12 -6.15
CA GLU A 221 1.17 -23.88 -6.96
C GLU A 221 1.89 -25.03 -6.23
N VAL A 222 1.33 -25.49 -5.10
CA VAL A 222 1.83 -26.65 -4.34
C VAL A 222 0.69 -27.59 -4.02
N GLN A 223 0.85 -28.85 -4.41
CA GLN A 223 -0.05 -29.95 -4.06
C GLN A 223 0.51 -30.73 -2.86
N TRP A 224 -0.31 -30.99 -1.86
CA TRP A 224 0.03 -31.78 -0.68
C TRP A 224 -0.54 -33.20 -0.73
N VAL A 225 0.24 -34.16 -0.23
CA VAL A 225 -0.19 -35.54 0.05
C VAL A 225 0.31 -35.93 1.43
N ALA A 226 -0.56 -36.50 2.25
CA ALA A 226 -0.22 -36.93 3.60
C ALA A 226 -0.64 -38.39 3.86
N GLU A 227 0.27 -39.17 4.45
CA GLU A 227 0.13 -40.60 4.68
C GLU A 227 0.63 -40.99 6.07
N LEU A 228 -0.10 -41.86 6.77
CA LEU A 228 0.31 -42.43 8.06
C LEU A 228 0.59 -43.93 7.89
N VAL A 229 1.82 -44.37 8.23
CA VAL A 229 2.27 -45.77 8.02
C VAL A 229 3.11 -46.31 9.19
N PRO A 230 2.81 -47.49 9.76
CA PRO A 230 1.55 -48.22 9.64
C PRO A 230 0.45 -47.56 10.49
N THR A 231 -0.81 -47.87 10.17
CA THR A 231 -2.00 -47.34 10.87
C THR A 231 -2.25 -47.98 12.23
N THR A 232 -1.79 -49.22 12.40
CA THR A 232 -1.95 -50.00 13.63
C THR A 232 -0.58 -50.35 14.21
N VAL A 233 -0.30 -49.88 15.43
CA VAL A 233 1.03 -49.92 16.07
C VAL A 233 0.92 -50.54 17.47
N ALA A 234 1.91 -51.33 17.87
CA ALA A 234 2.03 -51.84 19.24
C ALA A 234 2.70 -50.84 20.19
N PRO A 235 2.36 -50.86 21.50
CA PRO A 235 3.12 -50.14 22.52
C PRO A 235 4.64 -50.44 22.43
N GLY A 236 5.46 -49.39 22.34
CA GLY A 236 6.91 -49.48 22.11
C GLY A 236 7.35 -49.56 20.64
N GLU A 237 6.44 -49.50 19.68
CA GLU A 237 6.75 -49.36 18.25
C GLU A 237 6.40 -47.97 17.70
N ARG A 238 6.77 -47.71 16.43
CA ARG A 238 6.64 -46.39 15.79
C ARG A 238 5.80 -46.41 14.52
N ALA A 239 4.96 -45.38 14.36
CA ALA A 239 4.43 -44.95 13.06
C ALA A 239 5.32 -43.89 12.43
N MET A 240 5.10 -43.64 11.14
CA MET A 240 5.68 -42.55 10.37
C MET A 240 4.55 -41.76 9.73
N LEU A 241 4.40 -40.49 10.12
CA LEU A 241 3.57 -39.53 9.40
C LEU A 241 4.43 -38.89 8.31
N LYS A 242 3.99 -38.98 7.05
CA LYS A 242 4.67 -38.40 5.90
C LYS A 242 3.84 -37.26 5.35
N LEU A 243 4.44 -36.08 5.26
CA LEU A 243 3.85 -34.89 4.66
C LEU A 243 4.65 -34.56 3.39
N THR A 244 4.05 -34.70 2.21
CA THR A 244 4.71 -34.48 0.92
C THR A 244 4.17 -33.23 0.24
N ALA A 245 5.02 -32.22 0.07
CA ALA A 245 4.77 -31.10 -0.82
C ALA A 245 5.27 -31.42 -2.24
N LYS A 246 4.44 -31.09 -3.23
CA LYS A 246 4.73 -31.20 -4.66
C LYS A 246 4.49 -29.84 -5.31
N PRO A 247 5.54 -28.99 -5.41
CA PRO A 247 5.46 -27.74 -6.16
C PRO A 247 5.32 -28.00 -7.66
N ASP A 248 4.55 -27.16 -8.35
CA ASP A 248 4.48 -27.18 -9.81
C ASP A 248 5.80 -26.68 -10.44
N ALA A 249 5.98 -26.92 -11.75
CA ALA A 249 7.27 -26.69 -12.41
C ALA A 249 7.72 -25.21 -12.34
N GLY A 250 8.91 -24.98 -11.79
CA GLY A 250 9.46 -23.64 -11.57
C GLY A 250 9.24 -23.08 -10.16
N PHE A 251 8.44 -23.75 -9.33
CA PHE A 251 8.25 -23.41 -7.93
C PHE A 251 9.10 -24.28 -6.99
N HIS A 252 9.40 -23.72 -5.82
CA HIS A 252 10.06 -24.36 -4.69
C HIS A 252 9.33 -24.02 -3.38
N VAL A 253 9.61 -24.80 -2.33
CA VAL A 253 9.10 -24.60 -0.97
C VAL A 253 10.26 -24.55 0.03
N TYR A 254 10.12 -23.76 1.09
CA TYR A 254 11.16 -23.57 2.08
C TYR A 254 11.41 -24.81 2.96
N GLN A 255 12.59 -24.89 3.55
CA GLN A 255 12.94 -25.89 4.57
C GLN A 255 11.93 -25.83 5.72
N ALA A 256 11.60 -26.98 6.30
CA ALA A 256 10.68 -27.04 7.43
C ALA A 256 11.36 -26.69 8.76
N THR A 257 10.63 -25.97 9.60
CA THR A 257 10.94 -25.74 11.01
C THR A 257 9.80 -26.23 11.90
N VAL A 258 10.05 -26.30 13.21
CA VAL A 258 9.08 -26.76 14.22
C VAL A 258 8.60 -25.63 15.14
N ASP A 259 9.10 -24.42 14.86
CA ASP A 259 8.87 -23.14 15.53
C ASP A 259 8.16 -22.16 14.56
N ASP A 260 7.95 -20.93 15.02
CA ASP A 260 7.37 -19.82 14.26
C ASP A 260 8.35 -19.17 13.26
N GLY A 261 9.52 -19.77 13.02
CA GLY A 261 10.59 -19.22 12.19
C GLY A 261 10.13 -18.70 10.83
N ASP A 262 10.53 -17.46 10.52
CA ASP A 262 10.22 -16.81 9.25
C ASP A 262 10.87 -17.53 8.04
N PHE A 263 10.29 -17.30 6.86
CA PHE A 263 10.75 -17.86 5.57
C PHE A 263 10.95 -19.39 5.58
N SER A 264 10.14 -20.10 6.36
CA SER A 264 10.21 -21.56 6.56
C SER A 264 8.84 -22.23 6.34
N THR A 265 8.85 -23.56 6.17
CA THR A 265 7.65 -24.39 6.19
C THR A 265 7.36 -24.81 7.64
N ASN A 266 6.61 -24.01 8.40
CA ASN A 266 6.34 -24.26 9.81
C ASN A 266 5.42 -25.49 9.95
N ILE A 267 5.86 -26.52 10.67
CA ILE A 267 5.08 -27.74 10.95
C ILE A 267 4.86 -27.87 12.46
N VAL A 268 3.60 -28.04 12.88
CA VAL A 268 3.20 -28.19 14.29
C VAL A 268 2.24 -29.35 14.49
N VAL A 269 2.38 -30.08 15.61
CA VAL A 269 1.42 -31.09 16.07
C VAL A 269 0.69 -30.54 17.30
N VAL A 270 -0.62 -30.35 17.19
CA VAL A 270 -1.46 -29.73 18.24
C VAL A 270 -2.17 -30.76 19.12
N GLU A 271 -2.47 -31.94 18.57
CA GLU A 271 -3.10 -33.05 19.30
C GLU A 271 -2.21 -34.29 19.22
N LYS A 272 -1.56 -34.62 20.34
CA LYS A 272 -0.65 -35.76 20.48
C LYS A 272 -1.32 -37.05 20.98
N SER A 273 -2.45 -36.94 21.68
CA SER A 273 -3.19 -38.03 22.34
C SER A 273 -2.35 -39.01 23.18
N GLY A 274 -1.27 -38.49 23.80
CA GLY A 274 -0.33 -39.27 24.61
C GLY A 274 0.75 -40.03 23.82
N LEU A 275 0.88 -39.78 22.53
CA LEU A 275 1.99 -40.27 21.70
C LEU A 275 3.18 -39.29 21.73
N ARG A 276 4.39 -39.78 21.42
CA ARG A 276 5.60 -38.95 21.32
C ARG A 276 5.98 -38.72 19.85
N PHE A 277 6.43 -37.52 19.51
CA PHE A 277 6.71 -37.10 18.14
C PHE A 277 8.14 -36.59 17.99
N GLY A 278 8.92 -37.14 17.06
CA GLY A 278 10.25 -36.62 16.74
C GLY A 278 10.22 -35.52 15.67
N ALA A 279 11.35 -34.82 15.49
CA ALA A 279 11.48 -33.76 14.50
C ALA A 279 11.24 -34.24 13.05
N PRO A 280 10.70 -33.36 12.16
CA PRO A 280 10.46 -33.69 10.75
C PRO A 280 11.76 -33.89 9.97
N GLN A 281 11.91 -35.04 9.32
CA GLN A 281 13.08 -35.39 8.51
C GLN A 281 12.77 -35.24 7.02
N ALA A 282 13.43 -34.31 6.33
CA ALA A 282 13.22 -34.05 4.91
C ALA A 282 13.85 -35.14 4.01
N SER A 283 13.17 -35.49 2.91
CA SER A 283 13.64 -36.48 1.93
C SER A 283 14.68 -35.97 0.93
N SER A 284 14.94 -34.66 0.91
CA SER A 284 15.91 -34.01 0.02
C SER A 284 16.71 -32.96 0.81
N VAL A 285 17.92 -32.65 0.32
CA VAL A 285 18.77 -31.62 0.92
C VAL A 285 18.25 -30.24 0.49
N ALA A 286 18.08 -29.33 1.44
CA ALA A 286 17.72 -27.94 1.13
C ALA A 286 18.93 -27.16 0.59
N VAL A 287 18.68 -26.21 -0.29
CA VAL A 287 19.68 -25.36 -0.97
C VAL A 287 19.53 -23.92 -0.45
N PRO A 288 20.62 -23.18 -0.19
CA PRO A 288 20.53 -21.79 0.24
C PRO A 288 20.03 -20.86 -0.87
N VAL A 289 19.23 -19.87 -0.50
CA VAL A 289 18.98 -18.66 -1.31
C VAL A 289 20.28 -17.87 -1.48
N ASP A 290 20.41 -17.06 -2.53
CA ASP A 290 21.55 -16.13 -2.68
C ASP A 290 21.68 -15.28 -1.40
N ALA A 291 22.81 -15.46 -0.71
CA ALA A 291 23.09 -14.88 0.60
C ALA A 291 23.11 -13.34 0.59
N LYS A 292 23.10 -12.69 -0.59
CA LYS A 292 22.92 -11.24 -0.73
C LYS A 292 21.47 -10.76 -0.65
N LEU A 293 20.49 -11.65 -0.81
CA LEU A 293 19.06 -11.31 -0.78
C LEU A 293 18.39 -11.72 0.53
N LEU A 294 18.64 -12.95 0.99
CA LEU A 294 18.07 -13.52 2.23
C LEU A 294 19.10 -14.47 2.88
N PRO A 295 19.96 -13.98 3.81
CA PRO A 295 20.95 -14.82 4.45
C PRO A 295 20.31 -15.88 5.36
N GLY A 296 20.68 -17.14 5.17
CA GLY A 296 20.22 -18.27 6.01
C GLY A 296 18.92 -18.96 5.56
N VAL A 297 18.22 -18.42 4.56
CA VAL A 297 16.99 -19.06 4.03
C VAL A 297 17.34 -20.23 3.12
N MET A 298 16.68 -21.36 3.34
CA MET A 298 16.95 -22.65 2.68
C MET A 298 15.66 -23.20 2.05
N PHE A 299 15.74 -23.83 0.87
CA PHE A 299 14.56 -24.34 0.15
C PHE A 299 14.80 -25.65 -0.61
N HIS A 300 13.72 -26.33 -0.99
CA HIS A 300 13.74 -27.59 -1.74
C HIS A 300 13.23 -27.38 -3.17
N HIS A 301 14.04 -27.76 -4.16
CA HIS A 301 13.58 -27.86 -5.55
C HIS A 301 12.81 -29.17 -5.78
N GLY A 302 11.62 -29.07 -6.37
CA GLY A 302 10.77 -30.23 -6.66
C GLY A 302 10.14 -30.84 -5.41
N ASN A 303 9.71 -32.09 -5.51
CA ASN A 303 8.96 -32.77 -4.45
C ASN A 303 9.82 -33.02 -3.21
N VAL A 304 9.30 -32.66 -2.03
CA VAL A 304 9.92 -32.92 -0.73
C VAL A 304 8.92 -33.62 0.18
N THR A 305 9.39 -34.61 0.94
CA THR A 305 8.61 -35.33 1.95
C THR A 305 9.27 -35.17 3.31
N TRP A 306 8.53 -34.60 4.26
CA TRP A 306 8.93 -34.58 5.67
C TRP A 306 8.34 -35.80 6.37
N THR A 307 9.20 -36.60 6.99
CA THR A 307 8.82 -37.79 7.77
C THR A 307 8.93 -37.49 9.25
N ILE A 308 7.81 -37.58 9.96
CA ILE A 308 7.69 -37.35 11.40
C ILE A 308 7.51 -38.70 12.08
N PRO A 309 8.48 -39.18 12.87
CA PRO A 309 8.34 -40.43 13.61
C PRO A 309 7.42 -40.24 14.82
N ILE A 310 6.44 -41.13 14.97
CA ILE A 310 5.48 -41.14 16.08
C ILE A 310 5.72 -42.41 16.90
N GLU A 311 6.06 -42.27 18.17
CA GLU A 311 6.28 -43.39 19.09
C GLU A 311 5.09 -43.58 20.02
N VAL A 312 4.63 -44.83 20.13
CA VAL A 312 3.61 -45.24 21.10
C VAL A 312 4.30 -45.63 22.41
N PRO A 313 4.04 -44.96 23.54
CA PRO A 313 4.59 -45.37 24.84
C PRO A 313 4.28 -46.82 25.21
N ARG A 314 5.18 -47.50 25.93
CA ARG A 314 5.03 -48.93 26.26
C ARG A 314 3.87 -49.24 27.20
N ASP A 315 3.40 -48.24 27.92
CA ASP A 315 2.25 -48.24 28.84
C ASP A 315 0.95 -47.73 28.19
N ALA A 316 0.99 -47.35 26.91
CA ALA A 316 -0.17 -46.82 26.20
C ALA A 316 -1.34 -47.82 26.16
N GLN A 317 -2.51 -47.38 26.61
CA GLN A 317 -3.73 -48.19 26.58
C GLN A 317 -4.17 -48.40 25.12
N LEU A 318 -4.58 -49.63 24.82
CA LEU A 318 -5.13 -50.04 23.52
C LEU A 318 -6.35 -49.21 23.13
N GLY A 319 -6.45 -48.84 21.86
CA GLY A 319 -7.53 -48.01 21.33
C GLY A 319 -7.05 -47.04 20.25
N GLU A 320 -7.98 -46.26 19.72
CA GLU A 320 -7.71 -45.23 18.73
C GLU A 320 -7.17 -43.95 19.41
N ARG A 321 -6.13 -43.36 18.81
CA ARG A 321 -5.49 -42.12 19.24
C ARG A 321 -5.56 -41.14 18.07
N GLN A 322 -6.20 -39.99 18.29
CA GLN A 322 -6.27 -38.97 17.25
C GLN A 322 -4.92 -38.25 17.17
N VAL A 323 -4.51 -37.90 15.96
CA VAL A 323 -3.32 -37.08 15.72
C VAL A 323 -3.74 -35.93 14.84
N ALA A 324 -3.59 -34.71 15.33
CA ALA A 324 -3.90 -33.50 14.57
C ALA A 324 -2.75 -32.48 14.64
N GLY A 325 -2.57 -31.75 13.56
CA GLY A 325 -1.53 -30.74 13.43
C GLY A 325 -1.79 -29.79 12.27
N MET A 326 -0.84 -28.90 12.03
CA MET A 326 -0.94 -27.86 11.03
C MET A 326 0.39 -27.68 10.30
N VAL A 327 0.31 -27.13 9.09
CA VAL A 327 1.47 -26.76 8.27
C VAL A 327 1.21 -25.40 7.64
N ALA A 328 2.14 -24.46 7.81
CA ALA A 328 2.18 -23.21 7.06
C ALA A 328 3.30 -23.30 6.02
N TYR A 329 3.03 -22.84 4.81
CA TYR A 329 3.94 -23.02 3.68
C TYR A 329 3.81 -21.89 2.67
N GLN A 330 4.83 -21.72 1.83
CA GLN A 330 4.85 -20.74 0.76
C GLN A 330 5.47 -21.32 -0.50
N ALA A 331 4.81 -21.10 -1.65
CA ALA A 331 5.35 -21.40 -2.96
C ALA A 331 6.12 -20.20 -3.52
N CYS A 332 7.37 -20.40 -3.92
CA CYS A 332 8.22 -19.35 -4.49
C CYS A 332 8.89 -19.79 -5.79
N THR A 333 9.14 -18.82 -6.65
CA THR A 333 10.06 -18.88 -7.79
C THR A 333 11.32 -18.10 -7.43
N ASP A 334 12.38 -18.21 -8.24
CA ASP A 334 13.65 -17.51 -8.01
C ASP A 334 13.55 -15.96 -7.97
N THR A 335 12.40 -15.38 -8.35
CA THR A 335 12.18 -13.92 -8.43
C THR A 335 10.89 -13.42 -7.77
N SER A 336 9.99 -14.31 -7.35
CA SER A 336 8.68 -13.92 -6.79
C SER A 336 8.05 -15.05 -5.98
N CYS A 337 7.29 -14.70 -4.95
CA CYS A 337 6.59 -15.64 -4.07
C CYS A 337 5.07 -15.45 -4.11
N GLN A 338 4.32 -16.53 -3.95
CA GLN A 338 2.87 -16.49 -3.73
C GLN A 338 2.55 -16.13 -2.27
N LYS A 339 1.30 -15.77 -1.98
CA LYS A 339 0.85 -15.54 -0.59
C LYS A 339 1.10 -16.80 0.25
N PRO A 340 1.65 -16.72 1.48
CA PRO A 340 1.76 -17.88 2.35
C PRO A 340 0.39 -18.50 2.66
N MET A 341 0.29 -19.82 2.55
CA MET A 341 -0.91 -20.62 2.85
C MET A 341 -0.69 -21.47 4.10
N ALA A 342 -1.77 -22.10 4.57
CA ALA A 342 -1.69 -23.08 5.63
C ALA A 342 -2.76 -24.17 5.45
N LEU A 343 -2.51 -25.33 6.04
CA LEU A 343 -3.43 -26.45 6.12
C LEU A 343 -3.40 -27.08 7.51
N THR A 344 -4.49 -27.75 7.87
CA THR A 344 -4.56 -28.70 8.99
C THR A 344 -4.45 -30.11 8.46
N PHE A 345 -3.91 -31.01 9.28
CA PHE A 345 -3.91 -32.45 9.03
C PHE A 345 -4.50 -33.20 10.21
N THR A 346 -5.34 -34.21 9.94
CA THR A 346 -5.94 -35.07 10.98
C THR A 346 -5.89 -36.54 10.55
N SER A 347 -5.48 -37.40 11.48
CA SER A 347 -5.42 -38.85 11.31
C SER A 347 -5.67 -39.59 12.63
N THR A 348 -5.65 -40.91 12.59
CA THR A 348 -5.86 -41.77 13.76
C THR A 348 -4.84 -42.91 13.76
N VAL A 349 -4.12 -43.07 14.88
CA VAL A 349 -3.22 -44.19 15.15
C VAL A 349 -3.96 -45.21 16.01
N THR A 350 -4.08 -46.46 15.55
CA THR A 350 -4.70 -47.53 16.34
C THR A 350 -3.65 -48.25 17.17
N VAL A 351 -3.70 -48.11 18.49
CA VAL A 351 -2.82 -48.83 19.41
C VAL A 351 -3.38 -50.24 19.68
N ALA A 352 -2.66 -51.28 19.24
CA ALA A 352 -3.09 -52.67 19.30
C ALA A 352 -2.03 -53.60 19.92
N LYS A 353 -2.39 -54.86 20.20
CA LYS A 353 -1.46 -55.85 20.78
C LYS A 353 -0.31 -56.27 19.86
N SER A 354 -0.40 -55.96 18.57
CA SER A 354 0.63 -56.23 17.57
C SER A 354 0.52 -55.23 16.42
N THR A 355 1.65 -54.67 16.00
CA THR A 355 1.72 -53.81 14.81
C THR A 355 1.31 -54.58 13.55
N SER A 356 0.56 -53.92 12.66
CA SER A 356 0.23 -54.51 11.37
C SER A 356 1.49 -54.58 10.50
N ARG A 357 1.83 -55.77 9.99
CA ARG A 357 2.96 -55.96 9.06
C ARG A 357 2.66 -55.47 7.64
N THR A 358 1.41 -55.11 7.36
CA THR A 358 0.99 -54.59 6.05
C THR A 358 1.40 -53.12 5.92
N LYS A 359 2.10 -52.77 4.84
CA LYS A 359 2.43 -51.37 4.49
C LYS A 359 1.21 -50.57 3.99
N GLN A 360 0.08 -50.69 4.68
CA GLN A 360 -1.16 -50.02 4.29
C GLN A 360 -1.18 -48.65 4.94
N ALA A 361 -1.16 -47.60 4.11
CA ALA A 361 -1.28 -46.22 4.56
C ALA A 361 -2.75 -45.88 4.86
N ALA A 362 -3.02 -45.16 5.94
CA ALA A 362 -4.27 -44.41 6.04
C ALA A 362 -4.12 -43.10 5.27
N PRO A 363 -5.16 -42.68 4.52
CA PRO A 363 -5.23 -41.30 4.06
C PRO A 363 -5.35 -40.38 5.27
N VAL A 364 -4.50 -39.36 5.33
CA VAL A 364 -4.61 -38.27 6.30
C VAL A 364 -5.56 -37.23 5.71
N THR A 365 -6.52 -36.74 6.49
CA THR A 365 -7.43 -35.68 6.05
C THR A 365 -6.70 -34.35 6.08
N LEU A 366 -6.72 -33.61 4.97
CA LEU A 366 -6.12 -32.30 4.80
C LEU A 366 -7.19 -31.26 4.49
N VAL A 367 -7.18 -30.12 5.19
CA VAL A 367 -8.13 -29.01 5.03
C VAL A 367 -7.39 -27.68 5.14
N SER A 368 -7.80 -26.65 4.42
CA SER A 368 -7.21 -25.30 4.49
C SER A 368 -7.28 -24.70 5.90
N ALA A 369 -6.28 -23.88 6.26
CA ALA A 369 -6.15 -23.21 7.56
C ALA A 369 -5.69 -21.76 7.39
N LYS A 370 -5.79 -20.94 8.44
CA LYS A 370 -5.13 -19.62 8.48
C LYS A 370 -3.66 -19.81 8.87
N ARG A 371 -2.73 -19.04 8.28
CA ARG A 371 -1.29 -19.09 8.64
C ARG A 371 -1.02 -18.65 10.09
N VAL A 372 -1.76 -17.65 10.58
CA VAL A 372 -1.54 -17.10 11.94
C VAL A 372 -1.75 -18.19 13.00
N ASP A 373 -2.87 -18.93 12.93
CA ASP A 373 -3.18 -20.07 13.80
C ASP A 373 -2.04 -21.11 13.86
N VAL A 374 -1.30 -21.31 12.75
CA VAL A 374 -0.16 -22.23 12.68
C VAL A 374 1.10 -21.65 13.33
N LEU A 375 1.36 -20.35 13.15
CA LEU A 375 2.53 -19.69 13.73
C LEU A 375 2.37 -19.57 15.26
N ASP A 376 1.18 -19.14 15.72
CA ASP A 376 0.84 -19.08 17.14
C ASP A 376 1.00 -20.47 17.78
N ALA A 377 0.44 -21.51 17.14
CA ALA A 377 0.62 -22.89 17.60
C ALA A 377 2.09 -23.34 17.57
N ALA A 378 2.89 -22.96 16.56
CA ALA A 378 4.29 -23.34 16.47
C ALA A 378 5.15 -22.66 17.54
N ALA A 379 4.84 -21.40 17.89
CA ALA A 379 5.48 -20.68 19.00
C ALA A 379 5.14 -21.29 20.37
N GLU A 380 3.88 -21.69 20.60
CA GLU A 380 3.40 -22.13 21.91
C GLU A 380 3.58 -23.62 22.21
N THR A 381 3.42 -24.51 21.21
CA THR A 381 3.10 -25.93 21.49
C THR A 381 4.32 -26.81 21.81
N ALA A 382 5.55 -26.35 21.56
CA ALA A 382 6.82 -27.04 21.89
C ALA A 382 6.77 -28.58 21.64
N TRP A 383 6.31 -28.98 20.46
CA TRP A 383 5.71 -30.30 20.25
C TRP A 383 6.69 -31.44 19.96
N VAL A 384 8.00 -31.18 19.85
CA VAL A 384 9.00 -32.22 19.53
C VAL A 384 9.51 -32.89 20.81
N ASP A 385 9.38 -34.21 20.88
CA ASP A 385 9.85 -35.07 21.96
C ASP A 385 11.18 -35.76 21.58
N GLU A 386 12.06 -35.98 22.56
CA GLU A 386 13.25 -36.81 22.39
C GLU A 386 12.86 -38.30 22.39
N LEU A 387 13.13 -39.01 21.28
CA LEU A 387 12.73 -40.40 21.09
C LEU A 387 13.89 -41.38 21.38
N GLU A 388 13.63 -42.45 22.14
CA GLU A 388 14.67 -43.42 22.56
C GLU A 388 15.38 -44.08 21.36
N ALA A 389 16.71 -44.19 21.38
CA ALA A 389 17.42 -44.94 20.35
C ALA A 389 17.06 -46.43 20.41
N LYS A 390 16.49 -46.98 19.34
CA LYS A 390 16.16 -48.42 19.27
C LYS A 390 17.46 -49.22 19.23
N PRO A 391 17.63 -50.28 20.05
CA PRO A 391 18.81 -51.14 19.98
C PRO A 391 18.90 -51.76 18.58
N GLU A 392 20.01 -51.51 17.89
CA GLU A 392 20.26 -52.07 16.57
C GLU A 392 20.41 -53.60 16.68
N THR A 393 19.59 -54.32 15.92
CA THR A 393 19.59 -55.79 15.95
C THR A 393 20.91 -56.32 15.44
N ALA A 394 21.64 -57.04 16.29
CA ALA A 394 22.93 -57.63 15.97
C ALA A 394 22.88 -58.46 14.68
N GLN A 395 23.78 -58.14 13.75
CA GLN A 395 24.11 -58.96 12.59
C GLN A 395 25.49 -59.61 12.87
N PRO A 396 25.69 -60.91 12.55
CA PRO A 396 26.63 -61.75 13.29
C PRO A 396 28.11 -61.54 12.95
N ASP A 397 28.96 -62.01 13.88
CA ASP A 397 30.43 -61.87 13.89
C ASP A 397 31.13 -62.29 12.58
N GLY A 398 32.16 -61.52 12.21
CA GLY A 398 32.89 -61.65 10.94
C GLY A 398 34.37 -61.21 10.98
N GLU A 399 35.10 -61.69 11.99
CA GLU A 399 36.59 -61.77 12.04
C GLU A 399 37.49 -60.51 12.06
N ARG A 400 38.26 -60.43 13.17
CA ARG A 400 39.74 -60.34 13.20
C ARG A 400 40.42 -58.96 13.04
N ASN A 401 40.33 -58.18 14.11
CA ASN A 401 41.49 -57.83 14.97
C ASN A 401 42.90 -57.94 14.35
N ARG A 402 43.59 -56.80 14.15
CA ARG A 402 44.88 -56.53 14.82
C ARG A 402 45.47 -55.13 14.62
N ASN A 403 46.20 -54.73 15.66
CA ASN A 403 47.12 -53.60 15.79
C ASN A 403 46.49 -52.21 15.86
N SER A 404 46.85 -51.28 16.75
CA SER A 404 47.58 -51.23 18.03
C SER A 404 48.00 -49.76 18.18
N THR A 405 48.05 -49.22 19.41
CA THR A 405 48.80 -48.00 19.80
C THR A 405 48.44 -46.70 19.03
N ALA A 406 47.65 -45.77 19.56
CA ALA A 406 47.84 -44.94 20.78
C ALA A 406 48.75 -43.70 20.58
N ALA A 407 48.36 -42.63 21.30
CA ALA A 407 49.05 -41.35 21.53
C ALA A 407 48.99 -40.29 20.41
N ALA A 408 48.45 -39.11 20.78
CA ALA A 408 48.73 -37.82 20.15
C ALA A 408 50.13 -37.31 20.53
N PRO A 409 50.62 -36.25 19.88
CA PRO A 409 51.06 -35.10 20.69
C PRO A 409 50.70 -33.72 20.09
N THR A 410 50.99 -32.69 20.89
CA THR A 410 50.75 -31.25 20.64
C THR A 410 51.96 -30.51 20.04
N ASP A 411 51.73 -29.23 19.76
CA ASP A 411 52.69 -28.11 19.67
C ASP A 411 53.55 -27.91 18.40
N GLY A 412 53.77 -26.63 18.06
CA GLY A 412 55.12 -26.21 17.61
C GLY A 412 55.33 -25.45 16.29
N ALA A 413 54.65 -24.31 16.09
CA ALA A 413 55.21 -23.08 15.49
C ALA A 413 55.78 -22.99 14.03
N MET A 414 55.78 -21.73 13.57
CA MET A 414 56.71 -21.08 12.62
C MET A 414 56.30 -20.90 11.14
N VAL A 415 56.41 -19.64 10.70
CA VAL A 415 56.20 -19.08 9.35
C VAL A 415 57.56 -18.91 8.66
N PRO A 416 57.61 -18.78 7.31
CA PRO A 416 58.53 -17.78 6.74
C PRO A 416 57.92 -16.90 5.63
N ASP A 417 57.91 -15.60 5.94
CA ASP A 417 58.05 -14.34 5.19
C ASP A 417 58.20 -14.24 3.65
N THR A 418 58.04 -12.96 3.23
CA THR A 418 58.66 -12.22 2.10
C THR A 418 57.77 -11.95 0.87
N HIS A 419 57.74 -10.75 0.25
CA HIS A 419 58.47 -9.46 0.39
C HIS A 419 57.48 -8.27 0.25
N ALA A 420 57.56 -7.19 1.05
CA ALA A 420 58.26 -5.89 0.80
C ALA A 420 57.73 -5.11 -0.44
N SER A 421 57.64 -3.77 -0.51
CA SER A 421 58.05 -2.62 0.35
C SER A 421 57.36 -1.33 -0.21
N ASN A 422 57.43 -0.09 0.32
CA ASN A 422 58.15 0.56 1.42
C ASN A 422 57.48 1.93 1.78
N ASN A 423 57.67 2.44 3.02
CA ASN A 423 57.84 3.85 3.52
C ASN A 423 57.17 5.09 2.83
N ALA A 424 56.90 6.22 3.51
CA ALA A 424 57.36 6.73 4.81
C ALA A 424 56.29 7.58 5.54
N GLY A 425 56.42 7.72 6.86
CA GLY A 425 55.39 8.35 7.72
C GLY A 425 55.41 9.88 7.83
N ASN A 426 54.55 10.37 8.74
CA ASN A 426 54.83 11.49 9.64
C ASN A 426 53.88 11.44 10.85
N ASN A 427 54.41 11.72 12.05
CA ASN A 427 53.61 11.89 13.26
C ASN A 427 53.01 13.29 13.33
N ALA A 428 51.78 13.41 13.84
CA ALA A 428 51.28 14.62 14.49
C ALA A 428 50.15 14.27 15.47
N ASP A 429 50.28 14.68 16.73
CA ASP A 429 49.21 14.63 17.72
C ASP A 429 48.05 15.55 17.32
N THR A 430 46.79 15.08 17.40
CA THR A 430 45.70 15.94 17.90
C THR A 430 44.50 15.13 18.43
N SER A 431 44.15 15.42 19.68
CA SER A 431 42.84 15.26 20.34
C SER A 431 41.76 14.39 19.68
N ALA A 432 41.49 13.23 20.27
CA ALA A 432 40.31 12.43 19.96
C ALA A 432 39.02 13.15 20.40
N THR A 433 38.27 13.70 19.44
CA THR A 433 36.87 14.09 19.63
C THR A 433 35.98 12.90 19.26
N THR A 434 35.35 12.29 20.26
CA THR A 434 34.45 11.14 20.08
C THR A 434 33.26 11.51 19.19
N GLN A 435 33.22 10.95 17.98
CA GLN A 435 32.05 10.97 17.11
C GLN A 435 31.11 9.80 17.47
N PRO A 436 29.77 9.95 17.35
CA PRO A 436 28.84 8.84 17.54
C PRO A 436 29.04 7.77 16.46
N ILE A 437 28.70 6.51 16.80
CA ILE A 437 28.77 5.39 15.87
C ILE A 437 27.62 5.52 14.86
N VAL A 438 27.91 6.07 13.69
CA VAL A 438 26.98 6.06 12.56
C VAL A 438 27.13 4.73 11.83
N ILE A 439 26.11 3.88 11.89
CA ILE A 439 25.97 2.77 10.96
C ILE A 439 25.63 3.36 9.59
N GLN A 440 26.65 3.60 8.76
CA GLN A 440 26.46 3.77 7.33
C GLN A 440 26.81 2.47 6.62
N ASP A 441 25.93 2.02 5.71
CA ASP A 441 26.22 0.96 4.74
C ASP A 441 27.26 1.46 3.71
N GLY A 442 28.51 1.54 4.15
CA GLY A 442 29.67 1.97 3.39
C GLY A 442 30.34 0.81 2.66
N GLY A 443 29.67 0.19 1.68
CA GLY A 443 30.26 -0.90 0.89
C GLY A 443 29.55 -1.16 -0.45
N GLU A 444 30.27 -1.11 -1.56
CA GLU A 444 29.80 -1.44 -2.91
C GLU A 444 28.60 -0.64 -3.50
N GLN A 445 28.46 0.67 -3.22
CA GLN A 445 27.67 1.58 -4.09
C GLN A 445 28.39 1.88 -5.43
N LYS A 446 28.77 0.81 -6.13
CA LYS A 446 29.59 0.77 -7.35
C LYS A 446 28.79 1.25 -8.55
N ARG A 447 28.81 2.56 -8.81
CA ARG A 447 28.22 3.21 -10.00
C ARG A 447 26.86 2.61 -10.43
N ARG A 448 25.77 2.98 -9.76
CA ARG A 448 24.53 3.20 -10.55
C ARG A 448 24.92 4.21 -11.62
N SER A 449 24.88 3.79 -12.89
CA SER A 449 25.44 4.60 -13.97
C SER A 449 24.75 5.96 -13.96
N PHE A 450 25.52 7.05 -13.87
CA PHE A 450 24.96 8.40 -13.88
C PHE A 450 24.12 8.65 -15.13
N ALA A 451 24.44 7.97 -16.25
CA ALA A 451 23.62 7.96 -17.47
C ALA A 451 22.22 7.34 -17.26
N MET A 452 22.07 6.34 -16.39
CA MET A 452 20.77 5.76 -16.03
C MET A 452 19.95 6.73 -15.17
N VAL A 453 20.59 7.46 -14.26
CA VAL A 453 19.94 8.55 -13.50
C VAL A 453 19.49 9.66 -14.43
N LEU A 454 20.32 10.05 -15.41
CA LEU A 454 19.94 11.02 -16.46
C LEU A 454 18.79 10.50 -17.34
N MET A 455 18.74 9.20 -17.66
CA MET A 455 17.64 8.60 -18.41
C MET A 455 16.31 8.69 -17.64
N PHE A 456 16.31 8.37 -16.34
CA PHE A 456 15.13 8.52 -15.48
C PHE A 456 14.75 9.99 -15.27
N ALA A 457 15.72 10.89 -15.13
CA ALA A 457 15.48 12.34 -15.04
C ALA A 457 14.84 12.89 -16.34
N PHE A 458 15.33 12.44 -17.50
CA PHE A 458 14.77 12.77 -18.81
C PHE A 458 13.32 12.28 -18.94
N LEU A 459 13.07 11.01 -18.60
CA LEU A 459 11.74 10.40 -18.65
C LEU A 459 10.77 11.10 -17.67
N GLY A 460 11.24 11.41 -16.46
CA GLY A 460 10.50 12.23 -15.50
C GLY A 460 10.13 13.60 -16.07
N GLY A 461 11.07 14.29 -16.73
CA GLY A 461 10.82 15.54 -17.44
C GLY A 461 9.76 15.42 -18.53
N VAL A 462 9.75 14.33 -19.30
CA VAL A 462 8.68 14.05 -20.28
C VAL A 462 7.33 13.86 -19.58
N ILE A 463 7.30 13.08 -18.48
CA ILE A 463 6.10 12.80 -17.67
C ILE A 463 5.49 14.08 -17.09
N LEU A 464 6.27 15.11 -16.75
CA LEU A 464 5.74 16.39 -16.26
C LEU A 464 4.70 17.02 -17.21
N ASN A 465 4.78 16.78 -18.53
CA ASN A 465 3.78 17.31 -19.47
C ASN A 465 2.38 16.68 -19.32
N PHE A 466 2.28 15.50 -18.70
CA PHE A 466 1.02 14.80 -18.44
C PHE A 466 0.41 15.13 -17.07
N MET A 467 1.07 15.97 -16.26
CA MET A 467 0.49 16.45 -15.00
C MET A 467 -0.70 17.39 -15.26
N PRO A 468 -1.76 17.35 -14.42
CA PRO A 468 -3.01 18.09 -14.66
C PRO A 468 -2.84 19.61 -14.77
N CYS A 469 -1.78 20.20 -14.20
CA CYS A 469 -1.51 21.64 -14.32
C CYS A 469 -0.71 22.05 -15.57
N VAL A 470 -0.12 21.11 -16.30
CA VAL A 470 0.68 21.41 -17.51
C VAL A 470 -0.17 21.27 -18.77
N LEU A 471 -1.04 20.26 -18.79
CA LEU A 471 -2.06 20.03 -19.82
C LEU A 471 -2.86 21.29 -20.25
N PRO A 472 -3.30 22.20 -19.35
CA PRO A 472 -3.90 23.50 -19.74
C PRO A 472 -3.04 24.30 -20.72
N VAL A 473 -1.76 24.45 -20.41
CA VAL A 473 -0.84 25.30 -21.17
C VAL A 473 -0.38 24.59 -22.45
N VAL A 474 -0.22 23.26 -22.38
CA VAL A 474 -0.04 22.39 -23.56
C VAL A 474 -1.19 22.59 -24.55
N GLY A 475 -2.44 22.48 -24.09
CA GLY A 475 -3.64 22.61 -24.93
C GLY A 475 -3.73 23.97 -25.62
N LEU A 476 -3.52 25.07 -24.89
CA LEU A 476 -3.48 26.42 -25.45
C LEU A 476 -2.33 26.59 -26.49
N LYS A 477 -1.16 25.99 -26.22
CA LYS A 477 -0.02 26.03 -27.14
C LYS A 477 -0.25 25.15 -28.39
N VAL A 478 -0.93 24.02 -28.25
CA VAL A 478 -1.39 23.17 -29.36
C VAL A 478 -2.37 23.92 -30.27
N MET A 479 -3.34 24.65 -29.71
CA MET A 479 -4.26 25.48 -30.51
C MET A 479 -3.52 26.59 -31.27
N SER A 480 -2.50 27.19 -30.67
CA SER A 480 -1.59 28.13 -31.35
C SER A 480 -0.88 27.46 -32.56
N PHE A 481 -0.52 26.18 -32.50
CA PHE A 481 0.03 25.45 -33.67
C PHE A 481 -1.01 25.18 -34.75
N VAL A 482 -2.24 24.82 -34.39
CA VAL A 482 -3.32 24.59 -35.37
C VAL A 482 -3.61 25.88 -36.15
N GLN A 483 -3.60 27.04 -35.49
CA GLN A 483 -3.73 28.34 -36.15
C GLN A 483 -2.46 28.75 -36.94
N GLN A 484 -1.27 28.36 -36.48
CA GLN A 484 0.00 28.60 -37.18
C GLN A 484 0.31 27.58 -38.29
N ALA A 485 -0.53 26.56 -38.51
CA ALA A 485 -0.31 25.52 -39.53
C ALA A 485 -0.31 26.05 -40.98
N GLY A 486 -0.81 27.27 -41.19
CA GLY A 486 -0.72 28.01 -42.46
C GLY A 486 0.51 28.93 -42.60
N ALA A 487 1.43 28.96 -41.63
CA ALA A 487 2.59 29.86 -41.61
C ALA A 487 3.91 29.16 -42.01
N ASP A 488 4.95 29.96 -42.26
CA ASP A 488 6.29 29.48 -42.60
C ASP A 488 6.84 28.44 -41.61
N ARG A 489 7.25 27.27 -42.12
CA ARG A 489 7.85 26.18 -41.31
C ARG A 489 9.03 26.65 -40.46
N LYS A 490 9.86 27.56 -40.98
CA LYS A 490 10.98 28.17 -40.24
C LYS A 490 10.49 28.97 -39.03
N ARG A 491 9.42 29.76 -39.19
CA ARG A 491 8.84 30.57 -38.11
C ARG A 491 8.25 29.68 -37.01
N ALA A 492 7.54 28.63 -37.38
CA ALA A 492 7.00 27.64 -36.43
C ALA A 492 8.12 26.95 -35.62
N PHE A 493 9.20 26.51 -36.28
CA PHE A 493 10.36 25.91 -35.59
C PHE A 493 11.03 26.90 -34.62
N LEU A 494 11.33 28.14 -35.06
CA LEU A 494 11.97 29.13 -34.18
C LEU A 494 11.08 29.49 -32.98
N LEU A 495 9.77 29.66 -33.16
CA LEU A 495 8.85 29.91 -32.05
C LEU A 495 8.85 28.78 -31.02
N ASN A 496 9.01 27.52 -31.45
CA ASN A 496 9.13 26.38 -30.52
C ASN A 496 10.50 26.28 -29.86
N PHE A 497 11.57 26.61 -30.58
CA PHE A 497 12.91 26.71 -30.00
C PHE A 497 12.98 27.76 -28.88
N PHE A 498 12.42 28.96 -29.10
CA PHE A 498 12.39 30.00 -28.07
C PHE A 498 11.47 29.63 -26.89
N TYR A 499 10.37 28.92 -27.12
CA TYR A 499 9.53 28.37 -26.05
C TYR A 499 10.28 27.35 -25.19
N ALA A 500 10.98 26.39 -25.82
CA ALA A 500 11.86 25.44 -25.15
C ALA A 500 13.01 26.12 -24.38
N ALA A 501 13.61 27.17 -24.94
CA ALA A 501 14.62 27.98 -24.26
C ALA A 501 14.05 28.68 -23.00
N GLY A 502 12.78 29.08 -23.01
CA GLY A 502 12.07 29.58 -21.83
C GLY A 502 11.95 28.55 -20.71
N ILE A 503 11.61 27.30 -21.06
CA ILE A 503 11.56 26.17 -20.12
C ILE A 503 12.95 25.93 -19.52
N LEU A 504 13.97 25.79 -20.37
CA LEU A 504 15.36 25.53 -19.94
C LEU A 504 15.92 26.67 -19.09
N ALA A 505 15.57 27.93 -19.36
CA ALA A 505 15.97 29.07 -18.54
C ALA A 505 15.40 29.00 -17.11
N VAL A 506 14.17 28.52 -16.93
CA VAL A 506 13.58 28.32 -15.59
C VAL A 506 14.28 27.17 -14.86
N PHE A 507 14.54 26.03 -15.51
CA PHE A 507 15.29 24.94 -14.89
C PHE A 507 16.74 25.33 -14.55
N ALA A 508 17.40 26.12 -15.39
CA ALA A 508 18.72 26.69 -15.08
C ALA A 508 18.67 27.63 -13.87
N LEU A 509 17.65 28.52 -13.78
CA LEU A 509 17.45 29.39 -12.63
C LEU A 509 17.20 28.59 -11.34
N LEU A 510 16.32 27.57 -11.39
CA LEU A 510 16.07 26.67 -10.26
C LEU A 510 17.34 25.92 -9.82
N THR A 511 18.19 25.51 -10.77
CA THR A 511 19.50 24.91 -10.49
C THR A 511 20.40 25.87 -9.69
N VAL A 512 20.53 27.12 -10.17
CA VAL A 512 21.34 28.14 -9.48
C VAL A 512 20.80 28.43 -8.08
N LEU A 513 19.47 28.53 -7.92
CA LEU A 513 18.85 28.74 -6.62
C LEU A 513 19.09 27.55 -5.66
N ALA A 514 18.97 26.32 -6.14
CA ALA A 514 19.25 25.12 -5.34
C ALA A 514 20.72 25.08 -4.87
N LEU A 515 21.67 25.38 -5.76
CA LEU A 515 23.10 25.38 -5.45
C LEU A 515 23.54 26.52 -4.52
N VAL A 516 22.96 27.72 -4.67
CA VAL A 516 23.33 28.91 -3.87
C VAL A 516 22.67 28.91 -2.49
N PHE A 517 21.38 28.57 -2.42
CA PHE A 517 20.62 28.66 -1.17
C PHE A 517 20.48 27.33 -0.42
N SER A 518 20.93 26.20 -0.99
CA SER A 518 20.83 24.86 -0.39
C SER A 518 19.42 24.53 0.09
N LEU A 519 18.40 24.95 -0.66
CA LEU A 519 16.99 24.87 -0.25
C LEU A 519 16.51 23.42 -0.26
N SER A 520 16.18 22.89 0.92
CA SER A 520 15.33 21.70 1.04
C SER A 520 13.96 22.02 0.43
N TRP A 521 13.74 21.55 -0.80
CA TRP A 521 12.50 21.81 -1.56
C TRP A 521 11.23 21.39 -0.80
N GLY A 522 11.34 20.39 0.09
CA GLY A 522 10.27 19.95 0.99
C GLY A 522 9.87 20.98 2.06
N GLU A 523 10.79 21.76 2.65
CA GLU A 523 10.45 22.71 3.74
C GLU A 523 9.44 23.78 3.29
N GLN A 524 9.33 24.05 1.98
CA GLN A 524 8.33 24.99 1.45
C GLN A 524 6.89 24.54 1.72
N PHE A 525 6.62 23.24 1.86
CA PHE A 525 5.29 22.71 2.16
C PHE A 525 4.94 22.73 3.66
N THR A 526 5.93 22.90 4.52
CA THR A 526 5.77 23.17 5.97
C THR A 526 5.24 24.59 6.21
N TYR A 527 5.57 25.55 5.34
CA TYR A 527 5.09 26.93 5.48
C TYR A 527 3.60 27.06 5.13
N LEU A 528 2.77 27.26 6.16
CA LEU A 528 1.33 27.47 6.04
C LEU A 528 0.91 28.44 4.90
N PRO A 529 1.55 29.62 4.68
CA PRO A 529 1.16 30.52 3.59
C PRO A 529 1.40 29.93 2.19
N VAL A 530 2.43 29.10 2.02
CA VAL A 530 2.78 28.47 0.74
C VAL A 530 1.82 27.31 0.47
N ARG A 531 1.59 26.45 1.46
CA ARG A 531 0.63 25.33 1.36
C ARG A 531 -0.80 25.84 1.13
N LEU A 532 -1.21 26.90 1.83
CA LEU A 532 -2.50 27.58 1.61
C LEU A 532 -2.55 28.19 0.21
N GLY A 533 -1.58 29.03 -0.17
CA GLY A 533 -1.55 29.68 -1.48
C GLY A 533 -1.62 28.70 -2.65
N LEU A 534 -0.92 27.57 -2.54
CA LEU A 534 -1.00 26.45 -3.49
C LEU A 534 -2.41 25.85 -3.56
N THR A 535 -2.99 25.52 -2.41
CA THR A 535 -4.33 24.90 -2.33
C THR A 535 -5.39 25.83 -2.93
N LEU A 536 -5.34 27.14 -2.61
CA LEU A 536 -6.25 28.13 -3.16
C LEU A 536 -6.03 28.35 -4.67
N LEU A 537 -4.79 28.32 -5.16
CA LEU A 537 -4.47 28.42 -6.58
C LEU A 537 -5.04 27.22 -7.35
N MET A 538 -4.78 25.99 -6.90
CA MET A 538 -5.29 24.78 -7.56
C MET A 538 -6.81 24.73 -7.56
N PHE A 539 -7.44 25.14 -6.46
CA PHE A 539 -8.90 25.25 -6.38
C PHE A 539 -9.46 26.31 -7.34
N ALA A 540 -8.82 27.49 -7.43
CA ALA A 540 -9.21 28.51 -8.39
C ALA A 540 -9.05 28.03 -9.85
N MET A 541 -8.01 27.24 -10.17
CA MET A 541 -7.86 26.61 -11.49
C MET A 541 -8.96 25.57 -11.75
N ALA A 542 -9.31 24.74 -10.76
CA ALA A 542 -10.42 23.78 -10.86
C ALA A 542 -11.75 24.48 -11.19
N LEU A 543 -12.06 25.56 -10.46
CA LEU A 543 -13.23 26.41 -10.72
C LEU A 543 -13.20 27.05 -12.11
N SER A 544 -12.01 27.35 -12.65
CA SER A 544 -11.92 27.89 -14.00
C SER A 544 -12.24 26.85 -15.07
N TYR A 545 -11.90 25.59 -14.83
CA TYR A 545 -12.25 24.47 -15.71
C TYR A 545 -13.70 24.01 -15.58
N LEU A 546 -14.34 24.21 -14.42
CA LEU A 546 -15.79 24.07 -14.26
C LEU A 546 -16.59 25.26 -14.84
N GLY A 547 -15.95 26.19 -15.54
CA GLY A 547 -16.60 27.35 -16.15
C GLY A 547 -17.16 28.38 -15.16
N VAL A 548 -16.83 28.27 -13.86
CA VAL A 548 -17.28 29.23 -12.83
C VAL A 548 -16.67 30.62 -13.07
N TRP A 549 -15.48 30.66 -13.66
CA TRP A 549 -14.82 31.86 -14.17
C TRP A 549 -13.80 31.47 -15.27
N GLU A 550 -13.35 32.43 -16.06
CA GLU A 550 -12.31 32.19 -17.08
C GLU A 550 -11.05 33.00 -16.76
N ILE A 551 -9.89 32.35 -16.74
CA ILE A 551 -8.61 33.06 -16.75
C ILE A 551 -8.47 33.76 -18.11
N PRO A 552 -8.36 35.11 -18.16
CA PRO A 552 -8.16 35.80 -19.42
C PRO A 552 -6.72 35.59 -19.90
N ALA A 553 -6.47 34.49 -20.64
CA ALA A 553 -5.16 34.16 -21.16
C ALA A 553 -4.59 35.33 -21.99
N PRO A 554 -3.30 35.72 -21.81
CA PRO A 554 -2.70 36.84 -22.55
C PRO A 554 -2.75 36.63 -24.07
N GLY A 555 -3.73 37.26 -24.72
CA GLY A 555 -4.06 37.10 -26.14
C GLY A 555 -5.55 36.83 -26.44
N MET A 556 -6.34 36.33 -25.48
CA MET A 556 -7.76 36.01 -25.69
C MET A 556 -8.73 37.20 -25.52
N ALA A 557 -8.24 38.38 -25.13
CA ALA A 557 -9.08 39.59 -25.05
C ALA A 557 -9.38 40.15 -26.45
N GLY A 558 -10.58 39.91 -26.99
CA GLY A 558 -11.00 40.31 -28.35
C GLY A 558 -11.11 41.82 -28.58
N GLY A 559 -9.97 42.52 -28.67
CA GLY A 559 -9.88 43.95 -28.98
C GLY A 559 -8.62 44.30 -29.77
N LYS A 560 -8.49 45.58 -30.18
CA LYS A 560 -7.37 46.07 -31.01
C LYS A 560 -5.99 45.77 -30.40
N VAL A 561 -5.89 45.74 -29.07
CA VAL A 561 -4.68 45.37 -28.31
C VAL A 561 -4.30 43.89 -28.51
N SER A 562 -5.27 42.98 -28.67
CA SER A 562 -4.96 41.57 -29.00
C SER A 562 -4.49 41.42 -30.45
N GLN A 563 -5.02 42.19 -31.40
CA GLN A 563 -4.49 42.17 -32.78
C GLN A 563 -3.02 42.67 -32.85
N ASP A 564 -2.64 43.66 -32.04
CA ASP A 564 -1.23 44.09 -31.94
C ASP A 564 -0.38 43.13 -31.08
N LEU A 565 -0.95 42.42 -30.11
CA LEU A 565 -0.27 41.31 -29.41
C LEU A 565 -0.07 40.07 -30.28
N GLN A 566 -1.01 39.77 -31.20
CA GLN A 566 -0.87 38.71 -32.21
C GLN A 566 0.22 39.08 -33.24
N LYS A 567 0.32 40.36 -33.64
CA LYS A 567 1.50 40.85 -34.39
C LYS A 567 2.80 40.74 -33.58
N ARG A 568 2.72 40.79 -32.24
CA ARG A 568 3.81 40.51 -31.31
C ARG A 568 3.93 39.04 -30.86
N GLU A 569 3.39 38.08 -31.62
CA GLU A 569 3.86 36.68 -31.59
C GLU A 569 5.27 36.54 -32.21
N GLY A 570 6.22 37.24 -31.59
CA GLY A 570 7.65 37.14 -31.82
C GLY A 570 8.32 36.25 -30.78
N TYR A 571 9.62 36.01 -30.97
CA TYR A 571 10.42 35.08 -30.18
C TYR A 571 10.41 35.35 -28.66
N VAL A 572 10.39 36.62 -28.25
CA VAL A 572 10.28 37.02 -26.84
C VAL A 572 8.96 36.54 -26.23
N GLY A 573 7.83 36.67 -26.94
CA GLY A 573 6.54 36.18 -26.47
C GLY A 573 6.49 34.65 -26.34
N ALA A 574 7.18 33.93 -27.23
CA ALA A 574 7.32 32.47 -27.12
C ALA A 574 8.18 32.06 -25.90
N PHE A 575 9.31 32.73 -25.68
CA PHE A 575 10.17 32.52 -24.52
C PHE A 575 9.44 32.76 -23.20
N SER A 576 8.75 33.90 -23.06
CA SER A 576 7.97 34.20 -21.86
C SER A 576 6.84 33.19 -21.63
N LYS A 577 6.11 32.79 -22.68
CA LYS A 577 5.08 31.73 -22.58
C LYS A 577 5.68 30.41 -22.04
N GLY A 578 6.87 30.02 -22.49
CA GLY A 578 7.58 28.83 -21.99
C GLY A 578 8.01 28.94 -20.53
N ALA A 579 8.54 30.10 -20.13
CA ALA A 579 8.92 30.35 -18.74
C ALA A 579 7.70 30.35 -17.80
N PHE A 580 6.60 31.02 -18.17
CA PHE A 580 5.36 31.01 -17.40
C PHE A 580 4.74 29.61 -17.29
N ALA A 581 4.78 28.80 -18.37
CA ALA A 581 4.34 27.41 -18.34
C ALA A 581 5.09 26.57 -17.30
N THR A 582 6.42 26.70 -17.24
CA THR A 582 7.24 25.99 -16.24
C THR A 582 6.95 26.48 -14.83
N VAL A 583 6.89 27.80 -14.59
CA VAL A 583 6.63 28.37 -13.26
C VAL A 583 5.26 27.95 -12.72
N LEU A 584 4.24 27.88 -13.58
CA LEU A 584 2.89 27.43 -13.19
C LEU A 584 2.78 25.90 -13.04
N SER A 585 3.68 25.13 -13.66
CA SER A 585 3.83 23.67 -13.49
C SER A 585 4.44 23.30 -12.13
N THR A 586 5.51 23.99 -11.74
CA THR A 586 6.26 23.80 -10.50
C THR A 586 5.43 23.39 -9.27
N PRO A 587 4.31 24.05 -8.93
CA PRO A 587 3.47 23.67 -7.78
C PRO A 587 2.99 22.21 -7.77
N CYS A 588 2.49 21.66 -8.88
CA CYS A 588 2.01 20.27 -8.93
C CYS A 588 3.15 19.25 -9.10
N SER A 589 4.25 19.68 -9.70
CA SER A 589 5.47 18.90 -9.81
C SER A 589 6.22 18.81 -8.46
N GLY A 590 5.87 19.66 -7.49
CA GLY A 590 6.56 19.84 -6.23
C GLY A 590 6.84 18.57 -5.41
N PRO A 591 5.83 17.72 -5.12
CA PRO A 591 6.04 16.47 -4.38
C PRO A 591 7.01 15.51 -5.08
N PHE A 592 6.92 15.40 -6.41
CA PHE A 592 7.76 14.51 -7.22
C PHE A 592 9.19 15.06 -7.41
N LEU A 593 9.33 16.37 -7.59
CA LEU A 593 10.62 17.04 -7.67
C LEU A 593 11.33 17.09 -6.32
N GLY A 594 10.62 17.07 -5.19
CA GLY A 594 11.21 17.11 -3.84
C GLY A 594 12.17 15.96 -3.57
N ALA A 595 11.81 14.72 -3.94
CA ALA A 595 12.68 13.57 -3.83
C ALA A 595 13.95 13.70 -4.72
N ILE A 596 13.78 14.26 -5.93
CA ILE A 596 14.89 14.52 -6.85
C ILE A 596 15.83 15.60 -6.28
N PHE A 597 15.29 16.69 -5.72
CA PHE A 597 16.09 17.72 -5.06
C PHE A 597 16.83 17.19 -3.82
N GLY A 598 16.22 16.29 -3.04
CA GLY A 598 16.92 15.58 -1.95
C GLY A 598 18.17 14.86 -2.44
N LEU A 599 18.06 14.11 -3.54
CA LEU A 599 19.22 13.45 -4.19
C LEU A 599 20.28 14.45 -4.69
N THR A 600 19.90 15.67 -5.06
CA THR A 600 20.89 16.69 -5.50
C THR A 600 21.80 17.22 -4.40
N ILE A 601 21.46 17.02 -3.11
CA ILE A 601 22.30 17.42 -1.97
C ILE A 601 23.58 16.57 -1.91
N ALA A 602 23.50 15.31 -2.33
CA ALA A 602 24.64 14.37 -2.40
C ALA A 602 25.42 14.44 -3.72
N LEU A 603 25.02 15.27 -4.68
CA LEU A 603 25.59 15.35 -6.02
C LEU A 603 26.46 16.60 -6.18
N SER A 604 27.56 16.49 -6.96
CA SER A 604 28.39 17.64 -7.31
C SER A 604 27.60 18.67 -8.15
N ALA A 605 27.98 19.94 -8.08
CA ALA A 605 27.31 21.02 -8.82
C ALA A 605 27.15 20.74 -10.33
N ALA A 606 28.13 20.07 -10.95
CA ALA A 606 28.07 19.65 -12.34
C ALA A 606 27.03 18.54 -12.59
N GLN A 607 26.91 17.56 -11.69
CA GLN A 607 25.91 16.50 -11.76
C GLN A 607 24.49 17.03 -11.53
N THR A 608 24.32 17.89 -10.52
CA THR A 608 23.04 18.57 -10.24
C THR A 608 22.58 19.42 -11.42
N THR A 609 23.50 20.15 -12.05
CA THR A 609 23.21 20.94 -13.27
C THR A 609 22.84 20.04 -14.45
N ALA A 610 23.60 18.97 -14.70
CA ALA A 610 23.29 18.02 -15.78
C ALA A 610 21.92 17.36 -15.58
N LEU A 611 21.60 16.96 -14.35
CA LEU A 611 20.32 16.34 -13.99
C LEU A 611 19.15 17.30 -14.21
N MET A 612 19.22 18.51 -13.65
CA MET A 612 18.13 19.49 -13.73
C MET A 612 17.88 19.99 -15.17
N MET A 613 18.94 20.22 -15.94
CA MET A 613 18.83 20.53 -17.37
C MET A 613 18.27 19.37 -18.19
N THR A 614 18.51 18.12 -17.78
CA THR A 614 17.96 16.93 -18.45
C THR A 614 16.46 16.77 -18.18
N ILE A 615 15.97 17.10 -16.98
CA ILE A 615 14.53 17.21 -16.68
C ILE A 615 13.89 18.30 -17.55
N GLY A 616 14.50 19.49 -17.60
CA GLY A 616 14.01 20.58 -18.45
C GLY A 616 14.00 20.24 -19.94
N LEU A 617 14.98 19.48 -20.42
CA LEU A 617 15.02 18.99 -21.80
C LEU A 617 13.92 17.96 -22.09
N GLY A 618 13.67 17.02 -21.16
CA GLY A 618 12.55 16.09 -21.23
C GLY A 618 11.21 16.82 -21.30
N MET A 619 11.03 17.86 -20.47
CA MET A 619 9.83 18.70 -20.51
C MET A 619 9.70 19.46 -21.84
N ALA A 620 10.80 19.98 -22.39
CA ALA A 620 10.81 20.77 -23.62
C ALA A 620 10.62 19.95 -24.91
N ILE A 621 10.94 18.64 -24.89
CA ILE A 621 11.01 17.82 -26.10
C ILE A 621 9.71 17.68 -26.90
N PRO A 622 8.52 17.50 -26.30
CA PRO A 622 7.28 17.41 -27.07
C PRO A 622 7.06 18.65 -27.97
N TYR A 623 7.36 19.85 -27.47
CA TYR A 623 7.24 21.11 -28.21
C TYR A 623 8.28 21.22 -29.33
N LEU A 624 9.52 20.75 -29.10
CA LEU A 624 10.57 20.72 -30.12
C LEU A 624 10.22 19.72 -31.24
N LEU A 625 9.74 18.52 -30.89
CA LEU A 625 9.29 17.50 -31.85
C LEU A 625 8.15 18.00 -32.73
N ILE A 626 7.15 18.66 -32.14
CA ILE A 626 6.05 19.31 -32.88
C ILE A 626 6.58 20.41 -33.82
N GLY A 627 7.59 21.18 -33.38
CA GLY A 627 8.25 22.19 -34.21
C GLY A 627 9.04 21.62 -35.40
N ILE A 628 9.58 20.40 -35.28
CA ILE A 628 10.31 19.69 -36.34
C ILE A 628 9.34 18.99 -37.31
N TRP A 629 8.31 18.34 -36.78
CA TRP A 629 7.31 17.57 -37.53
C TRP A 629 5.90 18.15 -37.38
N PRO A 630 5.56 19.24 -38.11
CA PRO A 630 4.23 19.84 -38.05
C PRO A 630 3.10 18.89 -38.52
N LYS A 631 3.43 17.79 -39.22
CA LYS A 631 2.46 16.72 -39.53
C LYS A 631 1.92 16.03 -38.27
N LEU A 632 2.67 16.01 -37.17
CA LEU A 632 2.22 15.43 -35.90
C LEU A 632 1.06 16.23 -35.29
N VAL A 633 0.95 17.53 -35.62
CA VAL A 633 -0.19 18.38 -35.23
C VAL A 633 -1.49 17.95 -35.93
N ALA A 634 -1.41 17.38 -37.13
CA ALA A 634 -2.59 16.94 -37.89
C ALA A 634 -3.28 15.70 -37.29
N TRP A 635 -2.65 15.02 -36.31
CA TRP A 635 -3.24 13.92 -35.57
C TRP A 635 -4.08 14.38 -34.36
N LEU A 636 -3.91 15.63 -33.92
CA LEU A 636 -4.67 16.17 -32.78
C LEU A 636 -6.12 16.49 -33.19
N PRO A 637 -7.14 16.00 -32.46
CA PRO A 637 -8.52 16.30 -32.75
C PRO A 637 -8.82 17.80 -32.61
N LYS A 638 -9.70 18.30 -33.50
CA LYS A 638 -10.11 19.72 -33.52
C LYS A 638 -10.82 20.09 -32.21
N PRO A 639 -10.74 21.35 -31.75
CA PRO A 639 -11.55 21.81 -30.62
C PRO A 639 -13.05 21.61 -30.89
N GLY A 640 -13.75 21.10 -29.89
CA GLY A 640 -15.17 20.75 -29.90
C GLY A 640 -15.56 20.12 -28.56
N ASN A 641 -16.74 19.51 -28.46
CA ASN A 641 -17.31 19.05 -27.18
C ASN A 641 -16.38 18.15 -26.35
N TRP A 642 -15.57 17.30 -26.98
CA TRP A 642 -14.58 16.44 -26.29
C TRP A 642 -13.58 17.24 -25.42
N MET A 643 -13.26 18.48 -25.82
CA MET A 643 -12.37 19.37 -25.08
C MET A 643 -13.02 19.89 -23.80
N GLU A 644 -14.34 20.12 -23.80
CA GLU A 644 -15.08 20.52 -22.60
C GLU A 644 -15.15 19.35 -21.60
N THR A 645 -15.49 18.14 -22.08
CA THR A 645 -15.45 16.92 -21.25
C THR A 645 -14.04 16.66 -20.69
N LEU A 646 -12.97 16.94 -21.45
CA LEU A 646 -11.60 16.84 -20.95
C LEU A 646 -11.29 17.89 -19.86
N LYS A 647 -11.76 19.14 -20.00
CA LYS A 647 -11.61 20.18 -18.95
C LYS A 647 -12.34 19.78 -17.68
N GLU A 648 -13.58 19.33 -17.79
CA GLU A 648 -14.40 18.85 -16.66
C GLU A 648 -13.69 17.70 -15.93
N PHE A 649 -13.22 16.70 -16.67
CA PHE A 649 -12.42 15.60 -16.12
C PHE A 649 -11.17 16.11 -15.39
N LEU A 650 -10.39 17.02 -16.01
CA LEU A 650 -9.22 17.61 -15.35
C LEU A 650 -9.58 18.43 -14.12
N ALA A 651 -10.74 19.10 -14.09
CA ALA A 651 -11.21 19.83 -12.91
C ALA A 651 -11.42 18.88 -11.73
N PHE A 652 -11.96 17.67 -11.96
CA PHE A 652 -12.06 16.65 -10.91
C PHE A 652 -10.68 16.18 -10.41
N LEU A 653 -9.66 16.05 -11.28
CA LEU A 653 -8.28 15.76 -10.86
C LEU A 653 -7.68 16.91 -10.01
N PHE A 654 -7.95 18.16 -10.39
CA PHE A 654 -7.56 19.31 -9.57
C PHE A 654 -8.26 19.30 -8.21
N LEU A 655 -9.58 19.03 -8.15
CA LEU A 655 -10.33 18.93 -6.89
C LEU A 655 -9.85 17.77 -6.02
N ALA A 656 -9.52 16.61 -6.60
CA ALA A 656 -8.91 15.49 -5.88
C ALA A 656 -7.53 15.88 -5.29
N THR A 657 -6.74 16.66 -6.03
CA THR A 657 -5.46 17.18 -5.52
C THR A 657 -5.68 18.22 -4.43
N VAL A 658 -6.69 19.10 -4.55
CA VAL A 658 -7.09 20.03 -3.49
C VAL A 658 -7.55 19.27 -2.24
N ALA A 659 -8.29 18.16 -2.38
CA ALA A 659 -8.69 17.32 -1.25
C ALA A 659 -7.49 16.65 -0.57
N PHE A 660 -6.51 16.16 -1.34
CA PHE A 660 -5.25 15.65 -0.82
C PHE A 660 -4.48 16.72 -0.03
N PHE A 661 -4.28 17.91 -0.61
CA PHE A 661 -3.65 19.05 0.08
C PHE A 661 -4.51 19.61 1.22
N PHE A 662 -5.83 19.42 1.22
CA PHE A 662 -6.72 19.85 2.29
C PHE A 662 -6.62 18.94 3.52
N ASN A 663 -6.57 17.62 3.32
CA ASN A 663 -6.25 16.66 4.38
C ASN A 663 -4.87 16.95 5.00
N GLN A 664 -4.05 17.74 4.29
CA GLN A 664 -2.67 17.99 4.65
C GLN A 664 -2.43 19.02 5.75
N PHE A 665 -3.44 19.83 6.06
CA PHE A 665 -3.37 20.80 7.14
C PHE A 665 -3.56 20.11 8.49
N SER A 666 -2.92 20.65 9.52
CA SER A 666 -3.26 20.38 10.93
C SER A 666 -4.74 20.66 11.19
N ASP A 667 -5.33 19.94 12.13
CA ASP A 667 -6.79 19.89 12.30
C ASP A 667 -7.37 21.25 12.72
N ASP A 668 -6.61 22.04 13.47
CA ASP A 668 -6.85 23.46 13.79
C ASP A 668 -7.04 24.35 12.57
N HIS A 669 -6.36 24.04 11.46
CA HIS A 669 -6.39 24.83 10.24
C HIS A 669 -7.41 24.31 9.22
N LYS A 670 -7.89 23.07 9.33
CA LYS A 670 -8.84 22.49 8.35
C LYS A 670 -10.12 23.33 8.21
N VAL A 671 -10.73 23.76 9.30
CA VAL A 671 -11.96 24.58 9.26
C VAL A 671 -11.68 25.98 8.66
N PRO A 672 -10.68 26.76 9.11
CA PRO A 672 -10.27 28.00 8.45
C PRO A 672 -9.97 27.87 6.95
N VAL A 673 -9.25 26.82 6.54
CA VAL A 673 -8.92 26.56 5.13
C VAL A 673 -10.19 26.26 4.32
N PHE A 674 -11.11 25.45 4.85
CA PHE A 674 -12.38 25.12 4.17
C PHE A 674 -13.24 26.36 3.93
N VAL A 675 -13.38 27.23 4.94
CA VAL A 675 -14.10 28.51 4.79
C VAL A 675 -13.37 29.46 3.82
N THR A 676 -12.03 29.42 3.79
CA THR A 676 -11.25 30.18 2.80
C THR A 676 -11.48 29.68 1.37
N LEU A 677 -11.61 28.36 1.16
CA LEU A 677 -11.98 27.78 -0.13
C LEU A 677 -13.37 28.23 -0.58
N ILE A 678 -14.36 28.25 0.32
CA ILE A 678 -15.69 28.82 0.04
C ILE A 678 -15.58 30.31 -0.34
N GLY A 679 -14.75 31.08 0.38
CA GLY A 679 -14.47 32.48 0.06
C GLY A 679 -13.86 32.67 -1.34
N VAL A 680 -12.90 31.82 -1.73
CA VAL A 680 -12.33 31.80 -3.09
C VAL A 680 -13.36 31.39 -4.13
N TRP A 681 -14.24 30.42 -3.84
CA TRP A 681 -15.33 30.04 -4.76
C TRP A 681 -16.27 31.21 -5.01
N PHE A 682 -16.71 31.90 -3.95
CA PHE A 682 -17.56 33.07 -4.05
C PHE A 682 -16.86 34.23 -4.80
N GLY A 683 -15.58 34.47 -4.52
CA GLY A 683 -14.78 35.47 -5.24
C GLY A 683 -14.63 35.16 -6.73
N CYS A 684 -14.33 33.90 -7.08
CA CYS A 684 -14.29 33.43 -8.47
C CYS A 684 -15.65 33.57 -9.16
N TRP A 685 -16.75 33.23 -8.47
CA TRP A 685 -18.10 33.38 -9.00
C TRP A 685 -18.46 34.85 -9.28
N ILE A 686 -18.08 35.79 -8.41
CA ILE A 686 -18.23 37.23 -8.67
C ILE A 686 -17.45 37.65 -9.93
N ILE A 687 -16.21 37.16 -10.08
CA ILE A 687 -15.37 37.43 -11.26
C ILE A 687 -16.02 36.87 -12.54
N GLY A 688 -16.47 35.61 -12.51
CA GLY A 688 -17.11 34.96 -13.66
C GLY A 688 -18.48 35.52 -14.04
N LYS A 689 -19.18 36.19 -13.12
CA LYS A 689 -20.41 36.95 -13.43
C LYS A 689 -20.18 38.17 -14.32
N VAL A 690 -18.93 38.63 -14.49
CA VAL A 690 -18.59 39.72 -15.40
C VAL A 690 -17.95 39.18 -16.69
N PRO A 691 -18.65 39.22 -17.83
CA PRO A 691 -18.14 38.65 -19.08
C PRO A 691 -16.80 39.24 -19.53
N ASN A 692 -16.02 38.47 -20.28
CA ASN A 692 -14.72 38.89 -20.78
C ASN A 692 -14.76 40.08 -21.77
N TRP A 693 -15.93 40.38 -22.35
CA TRP A 693 -16.20 41.56 -23.19
C TRP A 693 -16.73 42.78 -22.41
N ALA A 694 -16.97 42.65 -21.10
CA ALA A 694 -17.46 43.74 -20.26
C ALA A 694 -16.36 44.78 -19.96
N ASP A 695 -16.79 45.92 -19.42
CA ASP A 695 -15.92 47.07 -19.25
C ASP A 695 -14.75 46.77 -18.31
N ILE A 696 -13.51 47.20 -18.62
CA ILE A 696 -12.34 46.94 -17.77
C ILE A 696 -12.53 47.46 -16.35
N GLU A 697 -13.21 48.59 -16.14
CA GLU A 697 -13.53 49.06 -14.78
C GLU A 697 -14.49 48.09 -14.08
N LYS A 698 -15.47 47.52 -14.78
CA LYS A 698 -16.38 46.50 -14.22
C LYS A 698 -15.65 45.18 -13.96
N ARG A 699 -14.74 44.77 -14.84
CA ARG A 699 -13.89 43.59 -14.67
C ARG A 699 -12.91 43.80 -13.52
N LEU A 700 -12.21 44.93 -13.46
CA LEU A 700 -11.27 45.27 -12.40
C LEU A 700 -11.99 45.46 -11.06
N LEU A 701 -13.20 46.02 -11.04
CA LEU A 701 -14.06 46.05 -9.85
C LEU A 701 -14.50 44.64 -9.42
N ALA A 702 -14.85 43.74 -10.34
CA ALA A 702 -15.20 42.36 -10.02
C ALA A 702 -14.00 41.55 -9.53
N TRP A 703 -12.80 41.79 -10.07
CA TRP A 703 -11.56 41.22 -9.57
C TRP A 703 -11.19 41.77 -8.19
N VAL A 704 -11.24 43.09 -7.97
CA VAL A 704 -10.94 43.72 -6.68
C VAL A 704 -11.96 43.32 -5.61
N SER A 705 -13.26 43.26 -5.94
CA SER A 705 -14.29 42.80 -5.00
C SER A 705 -14.24 41.30 -4.77
N GLY A 706 -14.07 40.47 -5.81
CA GLY A 706 -13.95 39.02 -5.68
C GLY A 706 -12.72 38.60 -4.86
N VAL A 707 -11.54 39.15 -5.18
CA VAL A 707 -10.31 38.92 -4.40
C VAL A 707 -10.43 39.53 -3.01
N GLY A 708 -10.94 40.76 -2.88
CA GLY A 708 -11.10 41.43 -1.59
C GLY A 708 -12.03 40.68 -0.63
N ILE A 709 -13.15 40.16 -1.13
CA ILE A 709 -14.09 39.35 -0.35
C ILE A 709 -13.48 37.99 -0.01
N ALA A 710 -12.82 37.31 -0.95
CA ALA A 710 -12.12 36.04 -0.66
C ALA A 710 -11.03 36.22 0.40
N THR A 711 -10.23 37.30 0.32
CA THR A 711 -9.22 37.65 1.32
C THR A 711 -9.85 38.02 2.67
N ALA A 712 -10.95 38.77 2.69
CA ALA A 712 -11.65 39.12 3.93
C ALA A 712 -12.25 37.88 4.61
N ILE A 713 -12.91 36.99 3.85
CA ILE A 713 -13.44 35.72 4.37
C ILE A 713 -12.30 34.85 4.92
N GLY A 714 -11.20 34.68 4.17
CA GLY A 714 -10.05 33.91 4.63
C GLY A 714 -9.41 34.50 5.90
N PHE A 715 -9.18 35.82 5.94
CA PHE A 715 -8.64 36.49 7.11
C PHE A 715 -9.54 36.32 8.33
N MET A 716 -10.85 36.51 8.18
CA MET A 716 -11.82 36.30 9.27
C MET A 716 -11.86 34.82 9.70
N ALA A 717 -11.78 33.87 8.77
CA ALA A 717 -11.77 32.44 9.09
C ALA A 717 -10.58 32.06 9.97
N PHE A 718 -9.36 32.49 9.62
CA PHE A 718 -8.16 32.24 10.43
C PHE A 718 -8.15 33.00 11.78
N GLN A 719 -8.87 34.13 11.91
CA GLN A 719 -8.95 34.89 13.16
C GLN A 719 -10.05 34.37 14.12
N TYR A 720 -11.13 33.79 13.61
CA TYR A 720 -12.34 33.47 14.40
C TYR A 720 -12.71 31.98 14.45
N LEU A 721 -12.10 31.11 13.64
CA LEU A 721 -12.42 29.66 13.57
C LEU A 721 -11.23 28.75 13.94
N GLY A 722 -10.21 29.29 14.62
CA GLY A 722 -9.01 28.54 14.99
C GLY A 722 -9.22 27.61 16.20
N ALA A 723 -8.52 26.46 16.16
CA ALA A 723 -8.40 25.45 17.21
C ALA A 723 -9.73 24.90 17.78
N PRO A 724 -10.28 23.79 17.26
CA PRO A 724 -11.20 22.96 18.04
C PRO A 724 -10.48 22.45 19.31
N PRO A 725 -11.21 22.14 20.40
CA PRO A 725 -10.59 21.55 21.59
C PRO A 725 -9.86 20.25 21.21
N PRO A 726 -8.69 19.94 21.83
CA PRO A 726 -7.86 18.82 21.44
C PRO A 726 -8.66 17.52 21.45
N GLN A 727 -8.92 17.01 20.24
CA GLN A 727 -9.66 15.80 20.05
C GLN A 727 -8.71 14.64 20.36
N GLN A 728 -8.99 13.92 21.46
CA GLN A 728 -8.28 12.68 21.77
C GLN A 728 -8.67 11.63 20.73
N ASP A 729 -7.93 11.61 19.61
CA ASP A 729 -8.02 10.56 18.61
C ASP A 729 -7.75 9.22 19.30
N GLY A 730 -8.77 8.35 19.29
CA GLY A 730 -8.72 7.08 19.98
C GLY A 730 -7.62 6.17 19.41
N VAL A 731 -6.59 5.94 20.22
CA VAL A 731 -5.55 4.90 20.14
C VAL A 731 -5.42 4.24 18.76
N LYS A 732 -4.60 4.84 17.90
CA LYS A 732 -3.86 4.07 16.88
C LYS A 732 -2.73 3.33 17.61
N THR A 733 -3.03 2.14 18.13
CA THR A 733 -2.12 1.13 18.74
C THR A 733 -1.16 1.58 19.85
N ILE A 734 -0.36 2.63 19.65
CA ILE A 734 0.61 3.21 20.58
C ILE A 734 0.09 4.57 21.08
N ALA A 735 0.23 4.84 22.37
CA ALA A 735 -0.11 6.14 22.97
C ALA A 735 1.09 7.11 22.87
N TRP A 736 1.10 7.96 21.84
CA TRP A 736 2.16 8.94 21.60
C TRP A 736 2.03 10.19 22.48
N GLU A 737 3.11 10.60 23.15
CA GLU A 737 3.23 11.91 23.80
C GLU A 737 3.63 13.00 22.76
N GLU A 738 3.25 14.25 22.97
CA GLU A 738 3.68 15.38 22.13
C GLU A 738 5.14 15.77 22.42
N TYR A 739 5.94 16.01 21.38
CA TYR A 739 7.33 16.41 21.56
C TYR A 739 7.49 17.82 22.14
N SER A 740 8.27 17.93 23.23
CA SER A 740 9.01 19.14 23.58
C SER A 740 10.38 18.77 24.16
N GLU A 741 11.36 19.65 23.97
CA GLU A 741 12.71 19.50 24.51
C GLU A 741 12.70 19.46 26.04
N ALA A 742 11.80 20.24 26.67
CA ALA A 742 11.60 20.20 28.12
C ALA A 742 11.14 18.81 28.59
N ARG A 743 10.12 18.23 27.95
CA ARG A 743 9.62 16.89 28.29
C ARG A 743 10.64 15.80 28.01
N LEU A 744 11.40 15.91 26.92
CA LEU A 744 12.51 15.00 26.61
C LEU A 744 13.57 15.04 27.72
N GLN A 745 13.93 16.24 28.22
CA GLN A 745 14.92 16.40 29.29
C GLN A 745 14.43 15.86 30.65
N GLU A 746 13.13 15.96 30.95
CA GLU A 746 12.53 15.29 32.12
C GLU A 746 12.67 13.77 32.02
N LEU A 747 12.25 13.18 30.89
CA LEU A 747 12.33 11.73 30.64
C LEU A 747 13.78 11.21 30.70
N HIS A 748 14.75 11.99 30.19
CA HIS A 748 16.17 11.69 30.32
C HIS A 748 16.66 11.72 31.78
N ALA A 749 16.17 12.66 32.60
CA ALA A 749 16.52 12.74 34.02
C ALA A 749 15.88 11.59 34.85
N GLU A 750 14.72 11.10 34.41
CA GLU A 750 14.04 9.91 34.95
C GLU A 750 14.69 8.58 34.50
N GLY A 751 15.67 8.60 33.59
CA GLY A 751 16.33 7.40 33.06
C GLY A 751 15.50 6.62 32.05
N ARG A 752 14.49 7.25 31.44
CA ARG A 752 13.58 6.62 30.46
C ARG A 752 14.26 6.45 29.11
N THR A 753 14.04 5.32 28.45
CA THR A 753 14.30 5.18 27.01
C THR A 753 13.19 5.89 26.26
N VAL A 754 13.55 6.75 25.29
CA VAL A 754 12.58 7.59 24.56
C VAL A 754 12.72 7.38 23.05
N LEU A 755 11.61 7.09 22.37
CA LEU A 755 11.50 6.99 20.91
C LEU A 755 10.90 8.30 20.38
N VAL A 756 11.64 9.10 19.61
CA VAL A 756 11.14 10.33 19.00
C VAL A 756 10.99 10.16 17.48
N ASP A 757 9.76 10.25 16.97
CA ASP A 757 9.47 10.28 15.52
C ASP A 757 9.36 11.73 15.02
N PHE A 758 10.35 12.17 14.24
CA PHE A 758 10.34 13.45 13.53
C PHE A 758 9.62 13.28 12.21
N THR A 759 8.34 13.60 12.24
CA THR A 759 7.36 13.22 11.23
C THR A 759 6.70 14.45 10.62
N ALA A 760 5.89 14.28 9.59
CA ALA A 760 4.88 15.26 9.23
C ALA A 760 3.77 14.56 8.46
N LYS A 761 2.54 15.08 8.58
CA LYS A 761 1.40 14.62 7.80
C LYS A 761 1.69 14.70 6.28
N TRP A 762 2.58 15.59 5.81
CA TRP A 762 2.83 15.86 4.37
C TRP A 762 3.95 15.02 3.76
N CYS A 763 4.68 14.33 4.62
CA CYS A 763 5.83 13.55 4.25
C CYS A 763 5.37 12.11 3.94
N VAL A 764 5.32 11.75 2.66
CA VAL A 764 4.89 10.41 2.22
C VAL A 764 5.72 9.30 2.87
N ASN A 765 7.05 9.48 2.95
CA ASN A 765 7.93 8.51 3.62
C ASN A 765 7.63 8.41 5.13
N CYS A 766 7.21 9.49 5.78
CA CYS A 766 6.82 9.49 7.18
C CYS A 766 5.49 8.73 7.38
N ILE A 767 4.51 8.91 6.49
CA ILE A 767 3.28 8.10 6.47
C ILE A 767 3.61 6.62 6.26
N VAL A 768 4.56 6.29 5.37
CA VAL A 768 5.00 4.90 5.16
C VAL A 768 5.62 4.35 6.44
N ASN A 769 6.68 4.99 6.98
CA ASN A 769 7.33 4.57 8.24
C ASN A 769 6.33 4.39 9.38
N TYR A 770 5.40 5.34 9.54
CA TYR A 770 4.36 5.26 10.56
C TYR A 770 3.52 3.98 10.40
N ASN A 771 3.03 3.66 9.20
CA ASN A 771 2.16 2.50 9.00
C ASN A 771 2.89 1.15 8.91
N VAL A 772 4.17 1.13 8.49
CA VAL A 772 4.91 -0.14 8.24
C VAL A 772 5.93 -0.50 9.32
N ALA A 773 6.32 0.45 10.18
CA ALA A 773 7.38 0.24 11.16
C ALA A 773 7.04 0.74 12.57
N LEU A 774 6.40 1.91 12.70
CA LEU A 774 6.14 2.51 14.02
C LEU A 774 4.81 2.04 14.62
N ASN A 775 3.70 2.30 13.93
CA ASN A 775 2.35 1.97 14.37
C ASN A 775 1.99 0.51 14.06
N THR A 776 2.76 -0.41 14.65
CA THR A 776 2.58 -1.85 14.52
C THR A 776 2.49 -2.51 15.89
N GLU A 777 1.85 -3.68 15.95
CA GLU A 777 1.67 -4.44 17.18
C GLU A 777 3.01 -4.89 17.80
N GLN A 778 3.96 -5.34 16.97
CA GLN A 778 5.30 -5.72 17.45
C GLN A 778 6.07 -4.53 18.05
N THR A 779 6.03 -3.36 17.40
CA THR A 779 6.69 -2.16 17.93
C THR A 779 6.02 -1.67 19.22
N ARG A 780 4.69 -1.79 19.33
CA ARG A 780 3.95 -1.54 20.59
C ARG A 780 4.44 -2.47 21.70
N GLN A 781 4.50 -3.78 21.46
CA GLN A 781 4.96 -4.76 22.43
C GLN A 781 6.39 -4.50 22.89
N VAL A 782 7.30 -4.12 21.98
CA VAL A 782 8.70 -3.79 22.32
C VAL A 782 8.80 -2.48 23.13
N LEU A 783 7.99 -1.46 22.81
CA LEU A 783 7.92 -0.25 23.63
C LEU A 783 7.41 -0.54 25.04
N GLU A 784 6.42 -1.43 25.19
CA GLU A 784 5.89 -1.86 26.49
C GLU A 784 6.88 -2.75 27.27
N GLU A 785 7.57 -3.68 26.59
CA GLU A 785 8.62 -4.54 27.17
C GLU A 785 9.79 -3.73 27.74
N LEU A 786 10.19 -2.66 27.04
CA LEU A 786 11.30 -1.79 27.43
C LEU A 786 10.85 -0.63 28.33
N ASP A 787 9.55 -0.51 28.62
CA ASP A 787 8.93 0.62 29.31
C ASP A 787 9.40 1.97 28.72
N ALA A 788 9.45 2.04 27.38
CA ALA A 788 9.98 3.16 26.61
C ALA A 788 8.87 4.14 26.20
N VAL A 789 9.18 5.44 26.20
CA VAL A 789 8.19 6.51 25.95
C VAL A 789 8.24 6.94 24.47
N PRO A 790 7.14 6.77 23.70
CA PRO A 790 7.06 7.25 22.33
C PRO A 790 6.58 8.70 22.27
N MET A 791 7.37 9.57 21.64
CA MET A 791 7.10 10.99 21.44
C MET A 791 6.98 11.33 19.94
N LEU A 792 6.02 12.18 19.59
CA LEU A 792 5.75 12.60 18.22
C LEU A 792 6.20 14.06 18.01
N ALA A 793 7.21 14.27 17.16
CA ALA A 793 7.66 15.59 16.75
C ALA A 793 7.04 15.95 15.40
N ASP A 794 5.81 16.50 15.43
CA ASP A 794 5.05 16.84 14.21
C ASP A 794 5.58 18.11 13.53
N TRP A 795 6.28 17.93 12.41
CA TRP A 795 6.80 18.93 11.49
C TRP A 795 5.81 19.29 10.36
N THR A 796 4.50 19.05 10.56
CA THR A 796 3.45 19.47 9.61
C THR A 796 3.42 20.99 9.42
N ASP A 797 3.60 21.73 10.51
CA ASP A 797 3.77 23.18 10.53
C ASP A 797 5.15 23.54 11.11
N HIS A 798 5.69 24.71 10.76
CA HIS A 798 7.07 25.08 11.11
C HIS A 798 7.19 25.36 12.61
N ASN A 799 8.12 24.69 13.28
CA ASN A 799 8.41 24.85 14.71
C ASN A 799 9.92 25.15 14.92
N ASP A 800 10.31 26.19 15.65
CA ASP A 800 11.74 26.51 15.81
C ASP A 800 12.49 25.51 16.73
N GLU A 801 11.77 24.84 17.66
CA GLU A 801 12.32 23.86 18.61
C GLU A 801 12.66 22.53 17.92
N ILE A 802 11.70 21.97 17.17
CA ILE A 802 11.92 20.75 16.38
C ILE A 802 13.01 20.99 15.32
N LYS A 803 13.12 22.22 14.76
CA LYS A 803 14.19 22.57 13.82
C LYS A 803 15.58 22.54 14.46
N ALA A 804 15.69 23.07 15.67
CA ALA A 804 16.93 23.04 16.44
C ALA A 804 17.34 21.59 16.73
N LYS A 805 16.37 20.72 17.10
CA LYS A 805 16.64 19.30 17.37
C LYS A 805 17.04 18.51 16.13
N LEU A 806 16.37 18.72 15.00
CA LEU A 806 16.78 18.14 13.71
C LEU A 806 18.22 18.55 13.35
N ALA A 807 18.59 19.82 13.57
CA ALA A 807 19.95 20.30 13.33
C ALA A 807 20.99 19.69 14.30
N GLU A 808 20.65 19.49 15.58
CA GLU A 808 21.47 18.77 16.57
C GLU A 808 21.73 17.32 16.11
N LEU A 809 20.68 16.63 15.65
CA LEU A 809 20.72 15.30 15.04
C LEU A 809 21.35 15.29 13.62
N GLN A 810 22.00 16.38 13.21
CA GLN A 810 22.64 16.55 11.89
C GLN A 810 21.70 16.28 10.70
N SER A 811 20.38 16.44 10.87
CA SER A 811 19.38 16.37 9.81
C SER A 811 18.95 17.74 9.31
N ARG A 812 18.47 17.78 8.06
CA ARG A 812 17.84 18.95 7.41
C ARG A 812 16.55 18.58 6.66
N SER A 813 16.01 17.42 7.00
CA SER A 813 14.83 16.80 6.40
C SER A 813 14.24 15.77 7.35
N ILE A 814 12.99 15.41 7.09
CA ILE A 814 12.23 14.32 7.70
C ILE A 814 11.94 13.25 6.63
N PRO A 815 11.66 11.99 7.00
CA PRO A 815 11.59 11.43 8.35
C PRO A 815 12.96 11.28 9.02
N VAL A 816 12.98 11.41 10.36
CA VAL A 816 14.09 10.98 11.22
C VAL A 816 13.48 10.28 12.43
N LEU A 817 14.03 9.14 12.82
CA LEU A 817 13.69 8.48 14.07
C LEU A 817 14.90 8.57 15.01
N ALA A 818 14.71 9.05 16.23
CA ALA A 818 15.78 9.11 17.23
C ALA A 818 15.36 8.34 18.49
N ILE A 819 16.12 7.31 18.84
CA ILE A 819 15.92 6.54 20.07
C ILE A 819 17.00 6.94 21.06
N TYR A 820 16.59 7.53 22.18
CA TYR A 820 17.46 7.94 23.28
C TYR A 820 17.49 6.82 24.33
N PRO A 821 18.62 6.12 24.53
CA PRO A 821 18.72 5.07 25.55
C PRO A 821 18.64 5.65 26.96
N GLY A 822 17.80 5.09 27.83
CA GLY A 822 17.70 5.52 29.23
C GLY A 822 19.02 5.38 30.01
N SER A 823 19.88 4.45 29.59
CA SER A 823 21.23 4.25 30.12
C SER A 823 22.26 5.30 29.67
N ASN A 824 22.04 5.95 28.52
CA ASN A 824 22.93 6.99 27.98
C ASN A 824 22.18 7.95 27.03
N PRO A 825 21.39 8.90 27.55
CA PRO A 825 20.60 9.82 26.73
C PRO A 825 21.43 10.78 25.85
N SER A 826 22.74 10.85 26.04
CA SER A 826 23.64 11.67 25.21
C SER A 826 24.06 11.02 23.89
N GLN A 827 23.67 9.76 23.64
CA GLN A 827 24.00 9.02 22.41
C GLN A 827 22.74 8.39 21.79
N PRO A 828 21.90 9.18 21.10
CA PRO A 828 20.73 8.64 20.41
C PRO A 828 21.12 7.75 19.23
N ILE A 829 20.39 6.66 19.04
CA ILE A 829 20.41 5.85 17.83
C ILE A 829 19.49 6.54 16.81
N VAL A 830 20.03 6.93 15.66
CA VAL A 830 19.31 7.73 14.66
C VAL A 830 19.11 6.95 13.36
N LEU A 831 17.85 6.70 13.01
CA LEU A 831 17.44 6.14 11.72
C LEU A 831 16.91 7.26 10.81
N ARG A 832 17.11 7.14 9.49
CA ARG A 832 16.78 8.19 8.51
C ARG A 832 16.06 7.60 7.31
N ASP A 833 15.30 8.45 6.60
CA ASP A 833 14.55 8.07 5.40
C ASP A 833 13.60 6.90 5.66
N LEU A 834 13.58 5.86 4.82
CA LEU A 834 12.67 4.73 4.97
C LEU A 834 13.21 3.71 5.98
N VAL A 835 12.42 3.38 7.00
CA VAL A 835 12.77 2.35 8.02
C VAL A 835 11.85 1.13 7.90
N SER A 836 12.38 -0.05 8.24
CA SER A 836 11.62 -1.29 8.40
C SER A 836 11.24 -1.52 9.86
N GLN A 837 10.17 -2.29 10.10
CA GLN A 837 9.76 -2.72 11.45
C GLN A 837 10.91 -3.37 12.23
N SER A 838 11.66 -4.28 11.60
CA SER A 838 12.85 -4.91 12.19
C SER A 838 13.90 -3.88 12.60
N SER A 839 14.27 -2.94 11.72
CA SER A 839 15.27 -1.92 12.04
C SER A 839 14.88 -1.01 13.22
N VAL A 840 13.57 -0.78 13.43
CA VAL A 840 13.06 -0.04 14.59
C VAL A 840 13.10 -0.90 15.86
N VAL A 841 12.64 -2.15 15.78
CA VAL A 841 12.66 -3.11 16.90
C VAL A 841 14.09 -3.40 17.35
N ASP A 842 15.02 -3.63 16.43
CA ASP A 842 16.43 -3.87 16.71
C ASP A 842 17.07 -2.66 17.39
N ALA A 843 16.80 -1.45 16.89
CA ALA A 843 17.31 -0.21 17.49
C ALA A 843 16.71 0.07 18.88
N LEU A 844 15.42 -0.26 19.11
CA LEU A 844 14.80 -0.19 20.43
C LEU A 844 15.45 -1.20 21.40
N ARG A 845 15.60 -2.46 20.98
CA ARG A 845 16.28 -3.51 21.78
C ARG A 845 17.75 -3.17 22.05
N GLN A 846 18.43 -2.50 21.12
CA GLN A 846 19.79 -1.99 21.30
C GLN A 846 19.87 -0.83 22.31
N ALA A 847 18.88 0.06 22.34
CA ALA A 847 18.78 1.12 23.36
C ALA A 847 18.51 0.56 24.76
N GLY A 848 17.76 -0.54 24.83
CA GLY A 848 17.45 -1.24 26.07
C GLY A 848 16.35 -0.55 26.90
N ALA A 849 15.99 -1.20 28.01
CA ALA A 849 14.88 -0.77 28.85
C ALA A 849 15.18 0.53 29.61
N SER A 850 14.11 1.25 29.95
CA SER A 850 14.15 2.37 30.89
C SER A 850 14.79 1.96 32.22
N VAL A 851 15.71 2.76 32.72
CA VAL A 851 16.49 2.45 33.93
C VAL A 851 15.79 3.03 35.15
N SER A 852 15.13 2.17 35.93
CA SER A 852 14.64 2.56 37.25
C SER A 852 15.82 2.78 38.22
N ASP A 853 15.99 4.03 38.68
CA ASP A 853 17.03 4.54 39.60
C ASP A 853 18.31 5.12 38.93
N PRO A 854 18.46 6.46 38.85
CA PRO A 854 19.63 7.15 38.30
C PRO A 854 20.95 6.90 39.05
N SER A 855 20.94 6.25 40.22
CA SER A 855 22.16 6.00 41.01
C SER A 855 23.07 4.90 40.43
N VAL A 856 22.56 4.05 39.53
CA VAL A 856 23.30 2.89 38.99
C VAL A 856 24.19 3.22 37.77
N ALA A 857 23.91 4.33 37.06
CA ALA A 857 24.58 4.70 35.80
C ALA A 857 26.06 5.19 35.93
N ARG A 858 26.76 4.85 37.02
CA ARG A 858 28.15 5.27 37.28
C ARG A 858 29.09 4.17 37.80
N THR A 859 29.15 3.01 37.14
CA THR A 859 30.35 2.14 37.22
C THR A 859 30.60 1.38 35.91
N PRO A 860 31.78 1.50 35.25
CA PRO A 860 32.19 0.56 34.21
C PRO A 860 32.67 -0.77 34.83
N PRO A 861 32.47 -1.92 34.17
CA PRO A 861 32.78 -3.23 34.74
C PRO A 861 34.30 -3.42 34.86
N THR A 862 34.80 -3.55 36.09
CA THR A 862 36.17 -3.97 36.35
C THR A 862 36.25 -5.50 36.42
N ASN A 863 36.95 -6.07 35.43
CA ASN A 863 37.20 -7.50 35.34
C ASN A 863 37.91 -8.03 36.61
N ARG A 864 37.27 -8.94 37.35
CA ARG A 864 37.87 -9.67 38.48
C ARG A 864 37.82 -11.17 38.25
N ASN A 865 38.95 -11.69 37.77
CA ASN A 865 39.25 -13.10 37.73
C ASN A 865 39.50 -13.61 39.17
N PRO A 866 38.88 -14.71 39.64
CA PRO A 866 39.14 -15.25 40.98
C PRO A 866 40.46 -16.04 40.99
N ALA A 867 41.45 -15.54 41.73
CA ALA A 867 42.69 -16.28 41.97
C ALA A 867 42.45 -17.44 42.94
N VAL A 868 42.80 -18.66 42.53
CA VAL A 868 42.97 -19.80 43.43
C VAL A 868 44.45 -19.93 43.75
N LEU A 869 44.79 -19.76 45.03
CA LEU A 869 46.09 -20.12 45.60
C LEU A 869 46.26 -21.64 45.58
N VAL A 870 47.48 -22.14 45.31
CA VAL A 870 48.39 -22.73 46.32
C VAL A 870 49.70 -23.17 45.63
N HIS A 871 50.82 -22.66 46.16
CA HIS A 871 52.24 -23.02 45.96
C HIS A 871 52.88 -22.97 44.56
#